data_AF-A0AAD5P994-F1
#
_entry.id   AF-A0AAD5P994-F1
#
_cell.length_a   1.000
_cell.length_b   1.000
_cell.length_c   1.000
_cell.angle_alpha   90.00
_cell.angle_beta   90.00
_cell.angle_gamma   90.00
#
_symmetry.space_group_name_H-M   'P 1'
#
loop_
_entity.id
_entity.type
_entity.pdbx_description
1 polymer ?
#
loop_
_entity_poly.entity_id
_entity_poly.type
_entity_poly.pdbx_seq_one_letter_code
_entity_poly.pdbx_strand_id
1 'polypeptide(L)'
;MASSLTRSWIFHTSTQRIIISRRPIYHSISSRTPIHCFHHNRQRPFSSCPLLRTKHDPDLLKSIDSHRPSGKPRAINDKAYQEIYAGLNQSYTVPQLRLYLKTHHHNIKFNINKAKKNELLELIVSDYWGFPSRTMVQQAEQKRKRDTVQTQFKITKPELFFTIGDEGSTLRRIEQVNNVHITIMVDHDQYVIEGLPRNIAKAHQEIKHCFKQMIQEEVSLSSSLKDGVTFQDLVTKVMPVIPSISKQCRTFISIKDDKFTFAALSKQSMDQAKLFLAQTISELDVTNKKSLGAANYTFLNVTPDANENFEFMPLHDSQAMPLVIKPFGWSRIRRIQNKNEPQIYSSGALSFFNIMDGNSKSNGHANVSGPDIKQLITQELNTSTEVNDTNVHLEARFGAILYENPKSKKSPFLSTPQNNIFDASTLKDHTSAFKGQRLFLGMQPPANITAPFFPVMSDTGGIHRRSVVLEYINRDNLVSFNSISTSSLPDEPTGYHRVRIEFLVQEDGSVVLEKAEGERKRTVVDLMAVSGNVDVRLSAKKHLAFNSKEITKIPDFYSQAPLPNTLKALVDQCELTGYSDFYCPSSFILGSPMDLLEVSFRDEARYVTEQSLVTLSNIDAQYSQSRRTELMVTPVRDEELAHSLRGYSQPSNGLDRWDSFIETVRHIARRWHYSYNSFRS
;
A
#
# COMPACT_ATOMS: atom_id res chain seq x y z
N MET A 1 34.07 -18.36 21.63
CA MET A 1 34.69 -17.74 20.45
C MET A 1 33.57 -17.29 19.52
N ALA A 2 33.22 -16.00 19.61
CA ALA A 2 32.01 -15.44 19.03
C ALA A 2 32.26 -14.96 17.60
N SER A 3 31.54 -15.53 16.64
CA SER A 3 31.42 -15.00 15.28
C SER A 3 30.22 -14.06 15.24
N SER A 4 30.47 -12.75 15.17
CA SER A 4 29.41 -11.77 14.89
C SER A 4 29.04 -11.82 13.41
N LEU A 5 27.80 -12.19 13.12
CA LEU A 5 27.21 -12.14 11.79
C LEU A 5 26.15 -11.05 11.77
N THR A 6 26.58 -9.81 11.57
CA THR A 6 25.72 -8.70 11.16
C THR A 6 25.40 -8.87 9.67
N ARG A 7 24.24 -9.46 9.36
CA ARG A 7 23.70 -9.53 7.99
C ARG A 7 22.62 -8.46 7.81
N SER A 8 22.98 -7.31 7.26
CA SER A 8 21.99 -6.37 6.71
C SER A 8 21.83 -6.66 5.21
N TRP A 9 20.67 -7.15 4.80
CA TRP A 9 20.34 -7.33 3.39
C TRP A 9 19.51 -6.14 2.93
N ILE A 10 20.20 -5.13 2.39
CA ILE A 10 19.58 -4.03 1.66
C ILE A 10 19.95 -4.27 0.20
N PHE A 11 18.95 -4.56 -0.63
CA PHE A 11 19.02 -4.89 -2.07
C PHE A 11 19.81 -6.16 -2.42
N HIS A 12 19.09 -7.26 -2.66
CA HIS A 12 19.60 -8.30 -3.55
C HIS A 12 19.41 -7.83 -5.00
N THR A 13 20.29 -6.96 -5.47
CA THR A 13 20.53 -6.77 -6.90
C THR A 13 22.03 -6.86 -7.12
N SER A 14 22.43 -7.81 -7.97
CA SER A 14 23.78 -7.90 -8.54
C SER A 14 24.29 -6.51 -8.89
N THR A 15 25.49 -6.15 -8.41
CA THR A 15 26.34 -5.01 -8.81
C THR A 15 25.72 -4.10 -9.89
N GLN A 16 24.71 -3.32 -9.54
CA GLN A 16 24.11 -2.36 -10.46
C GLN A 16 24.70 -0.99 -10.14
N ARG A 17 25.59 -0.55 -11.03
CA ARG A 17 25.82 0.88 -11.28
C ARG A 17 24.43 1.49 -11.50
N ILE A 18 23.90 2.22 -10.53
CA ILE A 18 22.72 3.07 -10.75
C ILE A 18 23.21 4.27 -11.55
N ILE A 19 23.45 4.06 -12.84
CA ILE A 19 23.57 5.15 -13.81
C ILE A 19 22.14 5.54 -14.13
N ILE A 20 21.69 6.69 -13.62
CA ILE A 20 20.44 7.32 -14.05
C ILE A 20 20.65 7.75 -15.52
N SER A 21 20.32 6.85 -16.45
CA SER A 21 20.50 7.09 -17.88
C SER A 21 19.45 8.08 -18.39
N ARG A 22 19.89 9.06 -19.19
CA ARG A 22 19.00 9.96 -19.95
C ARG A 22 18.50 9.21 -21.19
N ARG A 23 17.25 8.75 -21.19
CA ARG A 23 16.52 8.44 -22.43
C ARG A 23 15.06 8.91 -22.34
N PRO A 24 14.60 9.84 -23.20
CA PRO A 24 13.19 10.00 -23.46
C PRO A 24 12.70 8.87 -24.37
N ILE A 25 11.63 8.19 -23.95
CA ILE A 25 10.84 7.27 -24.78
C ILE A 25 9.78 8.15 -25.47
N TYR A 26 9.89 8.33 -26.79
CA TYR A 26 8.80 8.90 -27.59
C TYR A 26 7.90 7.75 -28.05
N HIS A 27 6.65 7.75 -27.60
CA HIS A 27 5.59 6.96 -28.21
C HIS A 27 5.20 7.60 -29.55
N SER A 28 5.39 6.86 -30.64
CA SER A 28 4.82 7.17 -31.94
C SER A 28 3.35 6.75 -31.97
N ILE A 29 2.43 7.69 -32.21
CA ILE A 29 1.08 7.40 -32.66
C ILE A 29 0.99 7.85 -34.11
N SER A 30 0.65 6.90 -34.98
CA SER A 30 0.36 7.13 -36.40
C SER A 30 -1.03 7.71 -36.57
N SER A 31 -1.20 8.63 -37.53
CA SER A 31 -2.43 8.73 -38.30
C SER A 31 -2.11 9.07 -39.76
N ARG A 32 -2.87 8.45 -40.66
CA ARG A 32 -2.64 8.33 -42.11
C ARG A 32 -3.31 9.48 -42.90
N THR A 33 -2.57 10.00 -43.89
CA THR A 33 -2.95 10.37 -45.30
C THR A 33 -4.07 11.42 -45.56
N PRO A 34 -4.19 12.06 -46.76
CA PRO A 34 -3.61 11.68 -48.06
C PRO A 34 -3.00 12.80 -48.95
N ILE A 35 -2.51 12.29 -50.07
CA ILE A 35 -1.79 12.86 -51.21
C ILE A 35 -2.63 13.90 -51.99
N HIS A 36 -1.97 14.96 -52.48
CA HIS A 36 -2.33 15.59 -53.76
C HIS A 36 -1.07 15.98 -54.55
N CYS A 37 -0.98 15.44 -55.76
CA CYS A 37 -0.01 15.74 -56.81
C CYS A 37 -0.19 17.18 -57.35
N PHE A 38 0.87 17.83 -57.85
CA PHE A 38 0.89 18.41 -59.20
C PHE A 38 2.30 18.85 -59.64
N HIS A 39 2.45 18.85 -60.97
CA HIS A 39 3.62 18.87 -61.84
C HIS A 39 4.33 20.22 -62.02
N HIS A 40 5.58 20.11 -62.52
CA HIS A 40 6.28 21.01 -63.47
C HIS A 40 6.66 22.43 -62.98
N ASN A 41 7.75 23.08 -63.40
CA ASN A 41 8.75 22.82 -64.43
C ASN A 41 10.04 23.63 -64.10
N ARG A 42 11.09 23.27 -64.82
CA ARG A 42 12.41 23.93 -64.99
C ARG A 42 12.44 25.46 -64.83
N GLN A 43 13.54 25.98 -64.29
CA GLN A 43 14.65 26.63 -65.04
C GLN A 43 15.58 27.38 -64.07
N ARG A 44 16.90 27.18 -64.22
CA ARG A 44 17.89 28.24 -63.90
C ARG A 44 17.94 29.18 -65.12
N PRO A 45 18.23 30.48 -64.95
CA PRO A 45 19.64 30.88 -65.06
C PRO A 45 20.06 32.05 -64.15
N PHE A 46 21.38 32.24 -64.13
CA PHE A 46 22.17 33.24 -63.41
C PHE A 46 21.68 34.70 -63.48
N SER A 47 21.94 35.43 -62.39
CA SER A 47 22.26 36.88 -62.23
C SER A 47 21.80 37.24 -60.81
N SER A 48 22.46 38.05 -59.98
CA SER A 48 23.45 39.12 -60.12
C SER A 48 23.89 39.46 -58.69
N CYS A 49 25.14 39.88 -58.48
CA CYS A 49 25.51 40.58 -57.24
C CYS A 49 24.67 41.86 -57.09
N PRO A 50 24.24 42.21 -55.86
CA PRO A 50 24.05 43.61 -55.52
C PRO A 50 24.85 44.03 -54.29
N LEU A 51 25.28 45.28 -54.40
CA LEU A 51 26.10 46.06 -53.49
C LEU A 51 25.42 46.35 -52.15
N LEU A 52 26.28 46.64 -51.16
CA LEU A 52 26.00 47.20 -49.85
C LEU A 52 24.88 48.27 -49.83
N ARG A 53 23.81 48.08 -49.03
CA ARG A 53 23.29 49.11 -48.08
C ARG A 53 22.10 48.67 -47.17
N THR A 54 22.23 49.10 -45.91
CA THR A 54 21.22 49.40 -44.86
C THR A 54 20.78 48.32 -43.86
N LYS A 55 20.49 48.83 -42.65
CA LYS A 55 20.32 48.15 -41.36
C LYS A 55 19.01 47.35 -41.38
N HIS A 56 19.08 46.06 -41.07
CA HIS A 56 18.02 45.05 -41.24
C HIS A 56 17.68 44.71 -42.69
N ASP A 57 18.56 43.93 -43.30
CA ASP A 57 18.24 43.17 -44.50
C ASP A 57 17.63 41.81 -44.06
N PRO A 58 16.29 41.64 -44.10
CA PRO A 58 15.64 40.40 -43.69
C PRO A 58 16.05 39.22 -44.58
N ASP A 59 16.48 39.49 -45.82
CA ASP A 59 16.92 38.46 -46.75
C ASP A 59 18.33 37.97 -46.40
N LEU A 60 19.20 38.85 -45.89
CA LEU A 60 20.49 38.46 -45.31
C LEU A 60 20.31 37.54 -44.09
N LEU A 61 19.37 37.85 -43.20
CA LEU A 61 19.10 37.03 -42.01
C LEU A 61 18.57 35.64 -42.39
N LYS A 62 17.60 35.58 -43.31
CA LYS A 62 17.09 34.32 -43.86
C LYS A 62 18.16 33.53 -44.63
N SER A 63 19.06 34.21 -45.33
CA SER A 63 20.16 33.59 -46.06
C SER A 63 21.15 32.92 -45.09
N ILE A 64 21.51 33.58 -44.00
CA ILE A 64 22.37 32.98 -42.96
C ILE A 64 21.64 31.79 -42.31
N ASP A 65 20.36 31.91 -41.96
CA ASP A 65 19.56 30.80 -41.42
C ASP A 65 19.40 29.62 -42.39
N SER A 66 19.45 29.84 -43.70
CA SER A 66 19.35 28.75 -44.69
C SER A 66 20.52 27.78 -44.66
N HIS A 67 21.66 28.21 -44.09
CA HIS A 67 22.83 27.36 -43.86
C HIS A 67 22.72 26.53 -42.57
N ARG A 68 21.66 26.74 -41.78
CA ARG A 68 21.42 25.99 -40.55
C ARG A 68 21.00 24.55 -40.88
N PRO A 69 21.67 23.53 -40.34
CA PRO A 69 21.30 22.14 -40.55
C PRO A 69 19.86 21.83 -40.12
N SER A 70 19.16 21.02 -40.91
CA SER A 70 17.83 20.51 -40.58
C SER A 70 17.93 19.33 -39.61
N GLY A 71 17.45 19.54 -38.37
CA GLY A 71 17.47 18.55 -37.28
C GLY A 71 18.14 19.10 -36.03
N LYS A 72 17.89 18.50 -34.86
CA LYS A 72 18.53 18.90 -33.57
C LYS A 72 19.50 17.81 -33.04
N PRO A 73 20.54 17.37 -33.77
CA PRO A 73 21.53 16.47 -33.19
C PRO A 73 22.34 17.15 -32.08
N ARG A 74 22.68 16.39 -31.01
CA ARG A 74 23.49 16.86 -29.87
C ARG A 74 24.93 17.27 -30.24
N ALA A 75 25.45 16.78 -31.37
CA ALA A 75 26.73 17.15 -31.96
C ALA A 75 26.74 16.82 -33.46
N ILE A 76 27.39 17.64 -34.28
CA ILE A 76 27.57 17.39 -35.72
C ILE A 76 28.95 16.74 -35.96
N ASN A 77 29.04 15.87 -36.98
CA ASN A 77 30.32 15.31 -37.42
C ASN A 77 31.30 16.43 -37.82
N ASP A 78 32.58 16.29 -37.48
CA ASP A 78 33.57 17.37 -37.67
C ASP A 78 33.70 17.79 -39.15
N LYS A 79 33.57 16.84 -40.10
CA LYS A 79 33.56 17.17 -41.53
C LYS A 79 32.38 18.07 -41.94
N ALA A 80 31.18 17.74 -41.49
CA ALA A 80 29.98 18.53 -41.79
C ALA A 80 30.01 19.89 -41.05
N TYR A 81 30.56 19.95 -39.84
CA TYR A 81 30.80 21.20 -39.13
C TYR A 81 31.75 22.11 -39.94
N GLN A 82 32.84 21.56 -40.48
CA GLN A 82 33.79 22.31 -41.32
C GLN A 82 33.17 22.76 -42.65
N GLU A 83 32.28 21.97 -43.26
CA GLU A 83 31.57 22.35 -44.48
C GLU A 83 30.64 23.56 -44.26
N ILE A 84 29.89 23.56 -43.14
CA ILE A 84 29.04 24.70 -42.74
C ILE A 84 29.92 25.92 -42.42
N TYR A 85 31.00 25.70 -41.67
CA TYR A 85 31.93 26.75 -41.28
C TYR A 85 32.59 27.40 -42.50
N ALA A 86 33.05 26.59 -43.47
CA ALA A 86 33.63 27.05 -44.72
C ALA A 86 32.59 27.79 -45.58
N GLY A 87 31.37 27.26 -45.69
CA GLY A 87 30.28 27.91 -46.42
C GLY A 87 29.93 29.28 -45.86
N LEU A 88 29.80 29.41 -44.53
CA LEU A 88 29.56 30.70 -43.88
C LEU A 88 30.75 31.65 -44.00
N ASN A 89 31.98 31.13 -43.90
CA ASN A 89 33.19 31.94 -44.02
C ASN A 89 33.40 32.47 -45.44
N GLN A 90 33.02 31.73 -46.47
CA GLN A 90 33.13 32.17 -47.86
C GLN A 90 32.01 33.12 -48.26
N SER A 91 30.79 32.89 -47.74
CA SER A 91 29.58 33.61 -48.18
C SER A 91 29.34 34.94 -47.47
N TYR A 92 29.85 35.15 -46.24
CA TYR A 92 29.50 36.32 -45.43
C TYR A 92 30.70 37.10 -44.91
N THR A 93 30.55 38.42 -44.79
CA THR A 93 31.56 39.33 -44.25
C THR A 93 31.42 39.52 -42.73
N VAL A 94 32.49 39.98 -42.06
CA VAL A 94 32.48 40.25 -40.61
C VAL A 94 31.34 41.17 -40.17
N PRO A 95 31.05 42.30 -40.87
CA PRO A 95 29.93 43.16 -40.50
C PRO A 95 28.56 42.46 -40.58
N GLN A 96 28.35 41.57 -41.56
CA GLN A 96 27.09 40.82 -41.73
C GLN A 96 26.88 39.80 -40.62
N LEU A 97 27.92 39.05 -40.24
CA LEU A 97 27.86 38.09 -39.13
C LEU A 97 27.64 38.79 -37.77
N ARG A 98 28.24 39.96 -37.57
CA ARG A 98 27.99 40.79 -36.37
C ARG A 98 26.57 41.32 -36.33
N LEU A 99 26.03 41.75 -37.47
CA LEU A 99 24.65 42.20 -37.57
C LEU A 99 23.69 41.06 -37.20
N TYR A 100 23.91 39.87 -37.76
CA TYR A 100 23.13 38.67 -37.46
C TYR A 100 23.10 38.34 -35.97
N LEU A 101 24.26 38.27 -35.30
CA LEU A 101 24.33 37.99 -33.86
C LEU A 101 23.69 39.08 -33.00
N LYS A 102 23.83 40.37 -33.36
CA LYS A 102 23.18 41.47 -32.64
C LYS A 102 21.66 41.43 -32.72
N THR A 103 21.13 41.04 -33.88
CA THR A 103 19.69 40.93 -34.13
C THR A 103 19.07 39.73 -33.41
N HIS A 104 19.77 38.60 -33.37
CA HIS A 104 19.20 37.33 -32.93
C HIS A 104 19.60 36.86 -31.52
N HIS A 105 20.64 37.45 -30.91
CA HIS A 105 21.18 36.97 -29.64
C HIS A 105 21.50 38.12 -28.67
N HIS A 106 20.50 38.54 -27.89
CA HIS A 106 20.59 39.72 -27.01
C HIS A 106 21.44 39.54 -25.73
N ASN A 107 21.90 38.33 -25.39
CA ASN A 107 22.61 38.03 -24.13
C ASN A 107 24.05 37.48 -24.33
N ILE A 108 24.83 38.08 -25.23
CA ILE A 108 26.22 37.68 -25.45
C ILE A 108 27.14 38.37 -24.42
N LYS A 109 27.76 37.60 -23.52
CA LYS A 109 28.81 38.09 -22.58
C LYS A 109 30.14 38.46 -23.25
N PHE A 110 30.27 38.18 -24.55
CA PHE A 110 31.45 38.35 -25.38
C PHE A 110 31.41 39.65 -26.20
N ASN A 111 32.54 40.34 -26.39
CA ASN A 111 32.58 41.62 -27.12
C ASN A 111 32.55 41.41 -28.64
N ILE A 112 31.33 41.28 -29.19
CA ILE A 112 31.04 41.05 -30.63
C ILE A 112 31.76 42.06 -31.55
N ASN A 113 31.97 43.30 -31.09
CA ASN A 113 32.56 44.37 -31.91
C ASN A 113 34.08 44.19 -32.14
N LYS A 114 34.77 43.44 -31.27
CA LYS A 114 36.21 43.15 -31.40
C LYS A 114 36.51 41.73 -31.90
N ALA A 115 35.48 40.88 -31.96
CA ALA A 115 35.61 39.49 -32.37
C ALA A 115 36.13 39.34 -33.80
N LYS A 116 37.05 38.40 -34.01
CA LYS A 116 37.51 38.00 -35.34
C LYS A 116 36.42 37.19 -36.05
N LYS A 117 36.50 37.10 -37.38
CA LYS A 117 35.53 36.37 -38.20
C LYS A 117 35.30 34.94 -37.71
N ASN A 118 36.39 34.24 -37.38
CA ASN A 118 36.35 32.86 -36.94
C ASN A 118 35.61 32.67 -35.60
N GLU A 119 35.78 33.61 -34.67
CA GLU A 119 35.12 33.60 -33.37
C GLU A 119 33.61 33.85 -33.52
N LEU A 120 33.23 34.75 -34.44
CA LEU A 120 31.82 35.03 -34.75
C LEU A 120 31.12 33.80 -35.36
N LEU A 121 31.82 33.07 -36.23
CA LEU A 121 31.29 31.85 -36.84
C LEU A 121 31.09 30.73 -35.81
N GLU A 122 32.03 30.54 -34.89
CA GLU A 122 31.90 29.58 -33.80
C GLU A 122 30.73 29.91 -32.88
N LEU A 123 30.56 31.19 -32.52
CA LEU A 123 29.41 31.69 -31.75
C LEU A 123 28.08 31.45 -32.47
N ILE A 124 28.01 31.61 -33.79
CA ILE A 124 26.78 31.36 -34.56
C ILE A 124 26.46 29.87 -34.60
N VAL A 125 27.42 29.03 -34.99
CA VAL A 125 27.16 27.60 -35.24
C VAL A 125 27.05 26.81 -33.93
N SER A 126 27.95 27.03 -32.97
CA SER A 126 27.99 26.26 -31.73
C SER A 126 27.06 26.81 -30.65
N ASP A 127 27.11 28.13 -30.38
CA ASP A 127 26.37 28.72 -29.24
C ASP A 127 24.94 29.12 -29.62
N TYR A 128 24.74 29.80 -30.76
CA TYR A 128 23.42 30.28 -31.16
C TYR A 128 22.56 29.18 -31.82
N TRP A 129 23.09 28.45 -32.80
CA TRP A 129 22.36 27.39 -33.47
C TRP A 129 22.30 26.08 -32.68
N GLY A 130 23.22 25.88 -31.73
CA GLY A 130 23.28 24.72 -30.84
C GLY A 130 23.94 23.49 -31.45
N PHE A 131 24.87 23.67 -32.40
CA PHE A 131 25.51 22.58 -33.14
C PHE A 131 27.04 22.53 -32.95
N PRO A 132 27.54 22.18 -31.75
CA PRO A 132 28.98 22.01 -31.55
C PRO A 132 29.50 20.80 -32.35
N SER A 133 30.78 20.85 -32.72
CA SER A 133 31.47 19.70 -33.34
C SER A 133 31.69 18.58 -32.32
N ARG A 134 31.86 17.34 -32.77
CA ARG A 134 32.18 16.21 -31.88
C ARG A 134 33.47 16.43 -31.12
N THR A 135 34.48 16.98 -31.77
CA THR A 135 35.76 17.36 -31.15
C THR A 135 35.60 18.42 -30.07
N MET A 136 34.78 19.45 -30.28
CA MET A 136 34.48 20.49 -29.28
C MET A 136 33.74 19.93 -28.07
N VAL A 137 32.77 19.04 -28.29
CA VAL A 137 32.07 18.34 -27.19
C VAL A 137 33.06 17.47 -26.39
N GLN A 138 33.93 16.73 -27.07
CA GLN A 138 34.96 15.90 -26.42
C GLN A 138 35.99 16.74 -25.64
N GLN A 139 36.44 17.87 -26.18
CA GLN A 139 37.37 18.77 -25.50
C GLN A 139 36.70 19.46 -24.30
N ALA A 140 35.43 19.86 -24.42
CA ALA A 140 34.65 20.40 -23.31
C ALA A 140 34.42 19.35 -22.21
N GLU A 141 34.17 18.09 -22.58
CA GLU A 141 34.07 16.96 -21.64
C GLU A 141 35.42 16.66 -20.98
N GLN A 142 36.53 16.68 -21.73
CA GLN A 142 37.88 16.51 -21.17
C GLN A 142 38.27 17.64 -20.23
N LYS A 143 37.94 18.89 -20.56
CA LYS A 143 38.16 20.05 -19.70
C LYS A 143 37.33 19.95 -18.42
N ARG A 144 36.05 19.57 -18.53
CA ARG A 144 35.20 19.26 -17.36
C ARG A 144 35.80 18.16 -16.49
N LYS A 145 36.35 17.10 -17.08
CA LYS A 145 37.04 16.03 -16.34
C LYS A 145 38.34 16.48 -15.66
N ARG A 146 39.03 17.50 -16.20
CA ARG A 146 40.24 18.08 -15.57
C ARG A 146 39.91 19.00 -14.40
N ASP A 147 38.79 19.72 -14.47
CA ASP A 147 38.38 20.69 -13.44
C ASP A 147 37.56 20.06 -12.29
N THR A 148 37.15 18.80 -12.44
CA THR A 148 36.35 18.07 -11.44
C THR A 148 37.23 17.23 -10.53
N VAL A 149 36.93 17.29 -9.23
CA VAL A 149 37.58 16.48 -8.19
C VAL A 149 36.55 15.49 -7.66
N GLN A 150 37.00 14.31 -7.24
CA GLN A 150 36.19 13.33 -6.53
C GLN A 150 36.60 13.29 -5.06
N THR A 151 35.64 13.48 -4.16
CA THR A 151 35.87 13.40 -2.72
C THR A 151 34.95 12.35 -2.10
N GLN A 152 35.52 11.50 -1.24
CA GLN A 152 34.80 10.42 -0.55
C GLN A 152 34.47 10.84 0.88
N PHE A 153 33.27 10.49 1.34
CA PHE A 153 32.79 10.75 2.69
C PHE A 153 32.17 9.49 3.28
N LYS A 154 32.36 9.29 4.59
CA LYS A 154 31.70 8.23 5.34
C LYS A 154 30.26 8.62 5.65
N ILE A 155 29.36 7.65 5.66
CA ILE A 155 27.95 7.81 6.03
C ILE A 155 27.43 6.54 6.66
N THR A 156 26.64 6.64 7.72
CA THR A 156 25.98 5.48 8.32
C THR A 156 24.72 5.10 7.54
N LYS A 157 24.25 3.85 7.66
CA LYS A 157 23.01 3.39 6.99
C LYS A 157 21.76 4.22 7.36
N PRO A 158 21.54 4.63 8.64
CA PRO A 158 20.47 5.55 8.98
C PRO A 158 20.59 6.90 8.27
N GLU A 159 21.77 7.51 8.26
CA GLU A 159 22.00 8.80 7.58
C GLU A 159 21.79 8.67 6.06
N LEU A 160 22.20 7.55 5.48
CA LEU A 160 22.01 7.25 4.08
C LEU A 160 20.52 7.13 3.72
N PHE A 161 19.73 6.47 4.56
CA PHE A 161 18.28 6.35 4.39
C PHE A 161 17.61 7.72 4.26
N PHE A 162 17.97 8.69 5.12
CA PHE A 162 17.44 10.06 5.04
C PHE A 162 18.01 10.90 3.90
N THR A 163 19.25 10.62 3.51
CA THR A 163 19.90 11.33 2.40
C THR A 163 19.28 10.95 1.06
N ILE A 164 18.99 9.67 0.82
CA ILE A 164 18.36 9.19 -0.41
C ILE A 164 16.96 9.82 -0.57
N GLY A 165 16.19 9.86 0.52
CA GLY A 165 14.80 10.32 0.48
C GLY A 165 13.88 9.39 -0.32
N ASP A 166 12.66 9.84 -0.59
CA ASP A 166 11.69 9.05 -1.35
C ASP A 166 12.11 9.00 -2.83
N GLU A 167 12.27 7.79 -3.37
CA GLU A 167 12.70 7.49 -4.75
C GLU A 167 13.96 8.26 -5.21
N GLY A 168 14.88 8.60 -4.30
CA GLY A 168 16.12 9.31 -4.63
C GLY A 168 15.95 10.82 -4.92
N SER A 169 14.77 11.38 -4.69
CA SER A 169 14.44 12.78 -5.01
C SER A 169 15.34 13.79 -4.28
N THR A 170 15.67 13.54 -3.01
CA THR A 170 16.53 14.41 -2.20
C THR A 170 17.94 14.50 -2.78
N LEU A 171 18.56 13.35 -3.09
CA LEU A 171 19.89 13.33 -3.72
C LEU A 171 19.88 14.05 -5.05
N ARG A 172 18.89 13.75 -5.89
CA ARG A 172 18.77 14.37 -7.21
C ARG A 172 18.64 15.89 -7.11
N ARG A 173 17.92 16.40 -6.11
CA ARG A 173 17.84 17.84 -5.83
C ARG A 173 19.22 18.40 -5.47
N ILE A 174 19.95 17.74 -4.57
CA ILE A 174 21.30 18.19 -4.14
C ILE A 174 22.27 18.20 -5.34
N GLU A 175 22.25 17.16 -6.17
CA GLU A 175 23.04 17.08 -7.41
C GLU A 175 22.75 18.24 -8.36
N GLN A 176 21.47 18.54 -8.58
CA GLN A 176 21.02 19.60 -9.49
C GLN A 176 21.37 21.00 -8.97
N VAL A 177 21.10 21.28 -7.69
CA VAL A 177 21.35 22.60 -7.07
C VAL A 177 22.85 22.91 -7.04
N ASN A 178 23.68 21.92 -6.71
CA ASN A 178 25.12 22.11 -6.57
C ASN A 178 25.91 21.81 -7.85
N ASN A 179 25.26 21.31 -8.91
CA ASN A 179 25.91 20.85 -10.14
C ASN A 179 27.08 19.90 -9.82
N VAL A 180 26.77 18.85 -9.07
CA VAL A 180 27.69 17.76 -8.69
C VAL A 180 27.07 16.43 -9.08
N HIS A 181 27.87 15.38 -9.13
CA HIS A 181 27.39 14.01 -9.21
C HIS A 181 27.67 13.29 -7.90
N ILE A 182 26.66 12.63 -7.34
CA ILE A 182 26.76 11.91 -6.08
C ILE A 182 26.60 10.41 -6.35
N THR A 183 27.59 9.62 -5.97
CA THR A 183 27.54 8.15 -6.04
C THR A 183 27.51 7.59 -4.63
N ILE A 184 26.52 6.74 -4.34
CA ILE A 184 26.44 6.02 -3.07
C ILE A 184 27.11 4.65 -3.21
N MET A 185 28.00 4.33 -2.29
CA MET A 185 28.63 3.03 -2.15
C MET A 185 28.08 2.36 -0.88
N VAL A 186 26.92 1.71 -1.01
CA VAL A 186 26.19 1.10 0.12
C VAL A 186 27.04 0.08 0.87
N ASP A 187 27.79 -0.75 0.14
CA ASP A 187 28.64 -1.80 0.72
C ASP A 187 29.82 -1.26 1.54
N HIS A 188 30.20 0.00 1.31
CA HIS A 188 31.35 0.63 1.94
C HIS A 188 30.94 1.71 2.97
N ASP A 189 29.64 1.89 3.21
CA ASP A 189 29.09 2.93 4.09
C ASP A 189 29.68 4.32 3.73
N GLN A 190 29.70 4.62 2.43
CA GLN A 190 30.35 5.81 1.86
C GLN A 190 29.55 6.41 0.70
N TYR A 191 29.80 7.69 0.44
CA TYR A 191 29.38 8.35 -0.80
C TYR A 191 30.52 9.18 -1.39
N VAL A 192 30.49 9.32 -2.71
CA VAL A 192 31.48 10.07 -3.50
C VAL A 192 30.77 11.24 -4.14
N ILE A 193 31.31 12.45 -3.98
CA ILE A 193 30.86 13.64 -4.71
C ILE A 193 31.90 14.00 -5.75
N GLU A 194 31.47 14.08 -7.01
CA GLU A 194 32.27 14.55 -8.14
C GLU A 194 31.80 15.94 -8.57
N GLY A 195 32.71 16.91 -8.64
CA GLY A 195 32.37 18.27 -9.06
C GLY A 195 33.50 19.27 -8.85
N LEU A 196 33.18 20.57 -8.96
CA LEU A 196 34.12 21.63 -8.57
C LEU A 196 34.31 21.62 -7.04
N PRO A 197 35.53 21.83 -6.49
CA PRO A 197 35.77 21.74 -5.05
C PRO A 197 34.83 22.55 -4.16
N ARG A 198 34.49 23.79 -4.58
CA ARG A 198 33.54 24.66 -3.88
C ARG A 198 32.10 24.12 -3.87
N ASN A 199 31.71 23.38 -4.90
CA ASN A 199 30.38 22.78 -5.03
C ASN A 199 30.30 21.47 -4.23
N ILE A 200 31.40 20.71 -4.17
CA ILE A 200 31.52 19.52 -3.32
C ILE A 200 31.28 19.89 -1.85
N ALA A 201 31.93 20.97 -1.37
CA ALA A 201 31.76 21.41 0.01
C ALA A 201 30.30 21.80 0.33
N LYS A 202 29.61 22.48 -0.59
CA LYS A 202 28.19 22.84 -0.44
C LYS A 202 27.29 21.62 -0.45
N ALA A 203 27.49 20.71 -1.41
CA ALA A 203 26.72 19.47 -1.52
C ALA A 203 26.90 18.59 -0.27
N HIS A 204 28.13 18.46 0.23
CA HIS A 204 28.43 17.77 1.49
C HIS A 204 27.69 18.37 2.69
N GLN A 205 27.66 19.70 2.77
CA GLN A 205 26.94 20.41 3.82
C GLN A 205 25.41 20.21 3.72
N GLU A 206 24.85 20.22 2.50
CA GLU A 206 23.44 19.90 2.29
C GLU A 206 23.09 18.46 2.68
N ILE A 207 23.95 17.48 2.34
CA ILE A 207 23.77 16.09 2.76
C ILE A 207 23.75 15.99 4.28
N LYS A 208 24.73 16.60 4.98
CA LYS A 208 24.74 16.64 6.45
C LYS A 208 23.51 17.29 7.06
N HIS A 209 22.92 18.26 6.36
CA HIS A 209 21.71 18.92 6.83
C HIS A 209 20.50 17.97 6.82
N CYS A 210 20.43 17.03 5.87
CA CYS A 210 19.31 16.07 5.75
C CYS A 210 19.08 15.22 6.99
N PHE A 211 20.12 14.93 7.77
CA PHE A 211 20.04 14.07 8.96
C PHE A 211 20.47 14.78 10.24
N LYS A 212 20.56 16.12 10.24
CA LYS A 212 20.97 16.90 11.42
C LYS A 212 20.06 16.70 12.63
N GLN A 213 18.76 16.47 12.39
CA GLN A 213 17.74 16.28 13.42
C GLN A 213 17.46 14.80 13.71
N MET A 214 18.30 13.89 13.20
CA MET A 214 18.08 12.47 13.39
C MET A 214 18.15 12.10 14.87
N ILE A 215 17.07 11.49 15.36
CA ILE A 215 16.98 10.88 16.68
C ILE A 215 17.09 9.37 16.51
N GLN A 216 17.73 8.69 17.48
CA GLN A 216 17.89 7.25 17.48
C GLN A 216 17.48 6.68 18.84
N GLU A 217 16.69 5.61 18.83
CA GLU A 217 16.26 4.90 20.04
C GLU A 217 16.43 3.39 19.85
N GLU A 218 16.85 2.70 20.90
CA GLU A 218 16.87 1.25 20.96
C GLU A 218 15.75 0.76 21.87
N VAL A 219 15.06 -0.28 21.43
CA VAL A 219 13.89 -0.82 22.11
C VAL A 219 14.00 -2.34 22.12
N SER A 220 13.77 -2.90 23.31
CA SER A 220 13.70 -4.35 23.51
C SER A 220 12.23 -4.77 23.55
N LEU A 221 11.94 -5.95 23.01
CA LEU A 221 10.60 -6.54 23.16
C LEU A 221 10.37 -6.86 24.64
N SER A 222 9.31 -6.35 25.25
CA SER A 222 8.98 -6.66 26.65
C SER A 222 8.07 -7.88 26.79
N SER A 223 7.45 -8.37 25.71
CA SER A 223 6.61 -9.56 25.75
C SER A 223 7.44 -10.84 25.71
N SER A 224 7.12 -11.80 26.58
CA SER A 224 7.57 -13.18 26.45
C SER A 224 7.10 -13.71 25.09
N LEU A 225 8.06 -14.05 24.23
CA LEU A 225 7.82 -14.83 23.02
C LEU A 225 7.08 -16.12 23.42
N LYS A 226 6.33 -16.71 22.49
CA LYS A 226 5.71 -18.01 22.74
C LYS A 226 6.77 -19.05 23.06
N ASP A 227 6.42 -20.04 23.88
CA ASP A 227 7.31 -21.15 24.20
C ASP A 227 7.84 -21.81 22.93
N GLY A 228 9.17 -21.96 22.84
CA GLY A 228 9.86 -22.51 21.68
C GLY A 228 10.15 -21.51 20.53
N VAL A 229 9.72 -20.25 20.62
CA VAL A 229 10.04 -19.20 19.63
C VAL A 229 11.27 -18.41 20.09
N THR A 230 12.31 -18.39 19.27
CA THR A 230 13.52 -17.59 19.53
C THR A 230 13.40 -16.17 18.99
N PHE A 231 14.22 -15.24 19.48
CA PHE A 231 14.31 -13.90 18.88
C PHE A 231 14.70 -13.97 17.40
N GLN A 232 15.54 -14.93 17.01
CA GLN A 232 15.91 -15.14 15.61
C GLN A 232 14.73 -15.57 14.73
N ASP A 233 13.77 -16.33 15.28
CA ASP A 233 12.53 -16.68 14.57
C ASP A 233 11.66 -15.45 14.35
N LEU A 234 11.51 -14.60 15.36
CA LEU A 234 10.84 -13.30 15.25
C LEU A 234 11.48 -12.44 14.16
N VAL A 235 12.81 -12.27 14.20
CA VAL A 235 13.58 -11.53 13.20
C VAL A 235 13.29 -12.08 11.81
N THR A 236 13.35 -13.39 11.64
CA THR A 236 13.11 -14.04 10.34
C THR A 236 11.72 -13.73 9.78
N LYS A 237 10.69 -13.62 10.63
CA LYS A 237 9.34 -13.25 10.20
C LYS A 237 9.16 -11.75 9.94
N VAL A 238 9.78 -10.89 10.75
CA VAL A 238 9.57 -9.43 10.69
C VAL A 238 10.43 -8.77 9.61
N MET A 239 11.62 -9.30 9.32
CA MET A 239 12.59 -8.71 8.38
C MET A 239 12.02 -8.40 6.99
N PRO A 240 11.19 -9.25 6.35
CA PRO A 240 10.58 -8.93 5.06
C PRO A 240 9.63 -7.72 5.09
N VAL A 241 9.04 -7.40 6.25
CA VAL A 241 8.05 -6.32 6.42
C VAL A 241 8.72 -4.98 6.77
N ILE A 242 9.90 -5.01 7.39
CA ILE A 242 10.65 -3.82 7.84
C ILE A 242 10.81 -2.75 6.75
N PRO A 243 11.25 -3.06 5.51
CA PRO A 243 11.45 -2.04 4.48
C PRO A 243 10.18 -1.24 4.19
N SER A 244 9.03 -1.89 4.22
CA SER A 244 7.74 -1.26 3.98
C SER A 244 7.32 -0.35 5.14
N ILE A 245 7.45 -0.80 6.38
CA ILE A 245 7.21 0.03 7.57
C ILE A 245 8.16 1.24 7.56
N SER A 246 9.43 1.01 7.24
CA SER A 246 10.44 2.07 7.17
C SER A 246 10.10 3.14 6.14
N LYS A 247 9.70 2.75 4.92
CA LYS A 247 9.28 3.68 3.87
C LYS A 247 8.06 4.47 4.30
N GLN A 248 7.07 3.79 4.86
CA GLN A 248 5.79 4.39 5.22
C GLN A 248 5.90 5.37 6.39
N CYS A 249 6.58 4.99 7.46
CA CYS A 249 6.73 5.82 8.65
C CYS A 249 7.92 6.80 8.54
N ARG A 250 8.69 6.76 7.44
CA ARG A 250 9.94 7.52 7.25
C ARG A 250 10.92 7.34 8.41
N THR A 251 11.09 6.09 8.81
CA THR A 251 11.92 5.71 9.97
C THR A 251 12.80 4.53 9.59
N PHE A 252 14.11 4.66 9.75
CA PHE A 252 15.04 3.56 9.55
C PHE A 252 14.93 2.58 10.72
N ILE A 253 14.68 1.31 10.42
CA ILE A 253 14.61 0.24 11.43
C ILE A 253 15.73 -0.74 11.15
N SER A 254 16.49 -1.08 12.18
CA SER A 254 17.50 -2.13 12.14
C SER A 254 17.43 -2.97 13.40
N ILE A 255 18.10 -4.13 13.38
CA ILE A 255 18.12 -5.07 14.50
C ILE A 255 19.58 -5.27 14.88
N LYS A 256 19.89 -5.07 16.15
CA LYS A 256 21.24 -5.18 16.70
C LYS A 256 21.16 -5.68 18.13
N ASP A 257 21.99 -6.65 18.50
CA ASP A 257 22.11 -7.19 19.86
C ASP A 257 20.74 -7.57 20.48
N ASP A 258 19.92 -8.27 19.71
CA ASP A 258 18.55 -8.67 20.05
C ASP A 258 17.58 -7.51 20.39
N LYS A 259 17.87 -6.32 19.85
CA LYS A 259 17.05 -5.11 20.00
C LYS A 259 16.70 -4.51 18.65
N PHE A 260 15.57 -3.83 18.61
CA PHE A 260 15.21 -2.98 17.49
C PHE A 260 15.80 -1.59 17.68
N THR A 261 16.52 -1.09 16.68
CA THR A 261 17.04 0.27 16.65
C THR A 261 16.24 1.06 15.62
N PHE A 262 15.64 2.16 16.07
CA PHE A 262 14.88 3.08 15.25
C PHE A 262 15.66 4.38 15.09
N ALA A 263 15.74 4.90 13.87
CA ALA A 263 16.24 6.25 13.61
C ALA A 263 15.21 7.01 12.77
N ALA A 264 14.89 8.25 13.15
CA ALA A 264 13.87 9.08 12.51
C ALA A 264 14.28 10.57 12.54
N LEU A 265 13.69 11.40 11.67
CA LEU A 265 13.85 12.86 11.72
C LEU A 265 12.84 13.54 12.67
N SER A 266 11.83 12.81 13.14
CA SER A 266 10.83 13.31 14.08
C SER A 266 10.40 12.22 15.06
N LYS A 267 10.00 12.63 16.26
CA LYS A 267 9.49 11.71 17.30
C LYS A 267 8.20 11.04 16.86
N GLN A 268 7.30 11.79 16.20
CA GLN A 268 6.05 11.28 15.66
C GLN A 268 6.27 10.13 14.65
N SER A 269 7.18 10.30 13.69
CA SER A 269 7.55 9.27 12.72
C SER A 269 8.11 8.01 13.38
N MET A 270 8.91 8.19 14.44
CA MET A 270 9.46 7.08 15.21
C MET A 270 8.38 6.33 15.98
N ASP A 271 7.51 7.05 16.68
CA ASP A 271 6.46 6.44 17.49
C ASP A 271 5.42 5.73 16.62
N GLN A 272 5.11 6.28 15.43
CA GLN A 272 4.30 5.60 14.42
C GLN A 272 4.97 4.30 13.93
N ALA A 273 6.27 4.32 13.65
CA ALA A 273 7.01 3.12 13.24
C ALA A 273 7.01 2.04 14.32
N LYS A 274 7.15 2.43 15.60
CA LYS A 274 7.04 1.51 16.73
C LYS A 274 5.63 0.92 16.81
N LEU A 275 4.59 1.73 16.67
CA LEU A 275 3.21 1.24 16.69
C LEU A 275 2.96 0.23 15.56
N PHE A 276 3.40 0.55 14.34
CA PHE A 276 3.25 -0.35 13.18
C PHE A 276 4.02 -1.65 13.38
N LEU A 277 5.22 -1.58 13.97
CA LEU A 277 5.99 -2.76 14.31
C LEU A 277 5.29 -3.58 15.40
N ALA A 278 4.76 -2.95 16.45
CA ALA A 278 4.00 -3.63 17.50
C ALA A 278 2.78 -4.37 16.93
N GLN A 279 2.01 -3.71 16.06
CA GLN A 279 0.88 -4.29 15.35
C GLN A 279 1.29 -5.47 14.48
N THR A 280 2.37 -5.31 13.71
CA THR A 280 2.94 -6.36 12.85
C THR A 280 3.34 -7.58 13.67
N ILE A 281 4.07 -7.39 14.77
CA ILE A 281 4.52 -8.49 15.64
C ILE A 281 3.32 -9.16 16.31
N SER A 282 2.33 -8.40 16.78
CA SER A 282 1.08 -8.93 17.32
C SER A 282 0.36 -9.82 16.30
N GLU A 283 0.37 -9.48 15.01
CA GLU A 283 -0.29 -10.28 13.97
C GLU A 283 0.46 -11.53 13.54
N LEU A 284 1.78 -11.60 13.74
CA LEU A 284 2.61 -12.75 13.34
C LEU A 284 2.48 -13.98 14.25
N ASP A 285 1.69 -13.87 15.31
CA ASP A 285 1.39 -14.93 16.27
C ASP A 285 2.64 -15.55 16.95
N VAL A 286 3.69 -14.73 17.10
CA VAL A 286 5.01 -15.11 17.68
C VAL A 286 5.14 -14.77 19.16
N THR A 287 4.14 -14.11 19.74
CA THR A 287 4.14 -13.68 21.15
C THR A 287 3.02 -14.34 21.92
N ASN A 288 3.09 -14.31 23.25
CA ASN A 288 2.02 -14.84 24.09
C ASN A 288 0.67 -14.11 23.94
N LYS A 289 0.64 -12.95 23.27
CA LYS A 289 -0.60 -12.27 22.91
C LYS A 289 -1.21 -12.93 21.66
N LYS A 290 -2.51 -13.18 21.70
CA LYS A 290 -3.28 -13.66 20.56
C LYS A 290 -3.21 -12.66 19.41
N SER A 291 -3.04 -13.15 18.17
CA SER A 291 -3.09 -12.28 16.98
C SER A 291 -4.42 -11.53 16.88
N LEU A 292 -4.37 -10.29 16.38
CA LEU A 292 -5.54 -9.39 16.34
C LEU A 292 -6.56 -9.87 15.31
N GLY A 293 -6.12 -10.56 14.26
CA GLY A 293 -6.96 -11.18 13.23
C GLY A 293 -7.33 -12.64 13.47
N ALA A 294 -6.84 -13.27 14.55
CA ALA A 294 -7.01 -14.70 14.80
C ALA A 294 -8.46 -15.07 15.17
N ALA A 295 -8.96 -16.17 14.60
CA ALA A 295 -10.24 -16.74 15.00
C ALA A 295 -10.14 -17.37 16.41
N ASN A 296 -11.26 -17.44 17.12
CA ASN A 296 -11.39 -18.24 18.35
C ASN A 296 -11.56 -19.71 17.99
N TYR A 297 -12.33 -19.98 16.93
CA TYR A 297 -12.65 -21.33 16.49
C TYR A 297 -12.55 -21.42 14.96
N THR A 298 -12.05 -22.54 14.47
CA THR A 298 -12.12 -22.87 13.04
C THR A 298 -12.86 -24.18 12.85
N PHE A 299 -13.87 -24.15 12.01
CA PHE A 299 -14.75 -25.26 11.71
C PHE A 299 -14.63 -25.65 10.24
N LEU A 300 -14.54 -26.95 9.98
CA LEU A 300 -14.61 -27.49 8.62
C LEU A 300 -16.00 -28.06 8.40
N ASN A 301 -16.64 -27.65 7.31
CA ASN A 301 -17.88 -28.27 6.86
C ASN A 301 -17.57 -29.66 6.28
N VAL A 302 -17.96 -30.72 7.00
CA VAL A 302 -17.63 -32.11 6.64
C VAL A 302 -18.91 -32.92 6.48
N THR A 303 -18.92 -33.81 5.50
CA THR A 303 -19.93 -34.86 5.37
C THR A 303 -19.53 -36.07 6.23
N PRO A 304 -20.37 -36.55 7.17
CA PRO A 304 -20.02 -37.60 8.14
C PRO A 304 -19.42 -38.88 7.56
N ASP A 305 -19.74 -39.21 6.32
CA ASP A 305 -19.40 -40.49 5.67
C ASP A 305 -18.36 -40.38 4.53
N ALA A 306 -17.78 -39.20 4.29
CA ALA A 306 -16.89 -38.98 3.13
C ALA A 306 -15.39 -38.95 3.54
N ASN A 307 -14.57 -39.74 2.84
CA ASN A 307 -13.12 -39.54 2.82
C ASN A 307 -12.81 -38.29 1.99
N GLU A 308 -12.82 -37.14 2.65
CA GLU A 308 -12.58 -35.85 2.00
C GLU A 308 -11.10 -35.60 1.77
N ASN A 309 -10.77 -35.35 0.50
CA ASN A 309 -9.45 -34.94 0.08
C ASN A 309 -9.40 -33.42 -0.12
N PHE A 310 -8.30 -32.82 0.27
CA PHE A 310 -8.03 -31.40 0.20
C PHE A 310 -6.75 -31.15 -0.59
N GLU A 311 -6.63 -29.94 -1.11
CA GLU A 311 -5.41 -29.45 -1.75
C GLU A 311 -5.17 -27.98 -1.40
N PHE A 312 -3.90 -27.58 -1.45
CA PHE A 312 -3.52 -26.18 -1.37
C PHE A 312 -3.67 -25.52 -2.74
N MET A 313 -4.45 -24.44 -2.78
CA MET A 313 -4.53 -23.56 -3.94
C MET A 313 -3.79 -22.26 -3.62
N PRO A 314 -2.75 -21.87 -4.38
CA PRO A 314 -2.04 -20.63 -4.15
C PRO A 314 -3.00 -19.46 -4.36
N LEU A 315 -2.98 -18.50 -3.45
CA LEU A 315 -3.75 -17.27 -3.55
C LEU A 315 -2.86 -16.12 -3.10
N HIS A 316 -2.50 -15.24 -4.03
CA HIS A 316 -1.70 -14.06 -3.74
C HIS A 316 -2.22 -12.86 -4.52
N ASP A 317 -2.73 -11.88 -3.81
CA ASP A 317 -3.16 -10.60 -4.37
C ASP A 317 -2.42 -9.48 -3.64
N SER A 318 -1.36 -8.98 -4.27
CA SER A 318 -0.51 -7.93 -3.69
C SER A 318 -1.25 -6.62 -3.43
N GLN A 319 -2.37 -6.37 -4.11
CA GLN A 319 -3.18 -5.17 -3.90
C GLN A 319 -4.13 -5.36 -2.72
N ALA A 320 -4.77 -6.53 -2.58
CA ALA A 320 -5.73 -6.79 -1.50
C ALA A 320 -5.10 -7.16 -0.16
N MET A 321 -3.86 -7.65 -0.17
CA MET A 321 -3.17 -8.10 1.04
C MET A 321 -2.61 -6.93 1.88
N PRO A 322 -2.78 -6.91 3.21
CA PRO A 322 -2.11 -5.95 4.08
C PRO A 322 -0.57 -6.06 4.07
N LEU A 323 0.10 -4.94 4.37
CA LEU A 323 1.56 -4.82 4.41
C LEU A 323 2.27 -5.99 5.12
N VAL A 324 1.77 -6.39 6.29
CA VAL A 324 2.38 -7.45 7.11
C VAL A 324 2.36 -8.80 6.42
N ILE A 325 1.36 -9.09 5.57
CA ILE A 325 1.24 -10.41 4.94
C ILE A 325 1.72 -10.44 3.47
N LYS A 326 1.83 -9.29 2.80
CA LYS A 326 2.31 -9.18 1.42
C LYS A 326 3.62 -9.95 1.15
N PRO A 327 4.59 -10.00 2.09
CA PRO A 327 5.86 -10.66 1.78
C PRO A 327 5.82 -12.19 1.84
N PHE A 328 4.72 -12.79 2.29
CA PHE A 328 4.59 -14.23 2.48
C PHE A 328 3.80 -14.88 1.34
N GLY A 329 4.11 -16.15 1.07
CA GLY A 329 3.30 -16.99 0.17
C GLY A 329 2.09 -17.53 0.92
N TRP A 330 0.91 -17.41 0.31
CA TRP A 330 -0.35 -17.85 0.90
C TRP A 330 -1.06 -18.88 0.02
N SER A 331 -1.72 -19.85 0.64
CA SER A 331 -2.62 -20.77 -0.03
C SER A 331 -3.95 -20.86 0.71
N ARG A 332 -5.03 -20.94 -0.05
CA ARG A 332 -6.32 -21.39 0.49
C ARG A 332 -6.40 -22.91 0.40
N ILE A 333 -7.26 -23.51 1.20
CA ILE A 333 -7.50 -24.94 1.16
C ILE A 333 -8.80 -25.19 0.40
N ARG A 334 -8.73 -26.05 -0.63
CA ARG A 334 -9.90 -26.45 -1.42
C ARG A 334 -10.21 -27.91 -1.18
N ARG A 335 -11.49 -28.21 -0.99
CA ARG A 335 -12.02 -29.58 -1.03
C ARG A 335 -12.05 -30.08 -2.48
N ILE A 336 -11.47 -31.25 -2.74
CA ILE A 336 -11.55 -31.93 -4.04
C ILE A 336 -12.89 -32.66 -4.10
N GLN A 337 -13.80 -32.17 -4.93
CA GLN A 337 -15.06 -32.86 -5.21
C GLN A 337 -14.81 -34.01 -6.19
N ASN A 338 -15.23 -35.22 -5.82
CA ASN A 338 -15.23 -36.34 -6.76
C ASN A 338 -16.33 -36.10 -7.81
N LYS A 339 -15.99 -36.15 -9.10
CA LYS A 339 -16.95 -35.92 -10.22
C LYS A 339 -18.17 -36.86 -10.22
N ASN A 340 -18.12 -37.94 -9.45
CA ASN A 340 -19.17 -38.96 -9.34
C ASN A 340 -20.03 -38.82 -8.07
N GLU A 341 -19.73 -37.87 -7.18
CA GLU A 341 -20.63 -37.56 -6.07
C GLU A 341 -21.75 -36.65 -6.58
N PRO A 342 -23.03 -36.98 -6.31
CA PRO A 342 -24.11 -36.06 -6.61
C PRO A 342 -23.82 -34.73 -5.89
N GLN A 343 -23.89 -33.61 -6.62
CA GLN A 343 -23.85 -32.29 -5.99
C GLN A 343 -24.97 -32.25 -4.97
N ILE A 344 -24.64 -32.36 -3.68
CA ILE A 344 -25.61 -32.34 -2.59
C ILE A 344 -26.09 -30.89 -2.47
N TYR A 345 -26.97 -30.48 -3.39
CA TYR A 345 -27.89 -29.36 -3.20
C TYR A 345 -29.06 -29.76 -2.29
N SER A 346 -29.01 -30.95 -1.67
CA SER A 346 -30.01 -31.42 -0.73
C SER A 346 -30.19 -30.37 0.37
N SER A 347 -31.37 -29.77 0.36
CA SER A 347 -31.85 -28.78 1.32
C SER A 347 -31.66 -29.29 2.75
N GLY A 348 -30.56 -28.90 3.40
CA GLY A 348 -30.28 -29.25 4.81
C GLY A 348 -28.81 -29.51 5.15
N ALA A 349 -27.94 -29.80 4.18
CA ALA A 349 -26.57 -30.28 4.44
C ALA A 349 -25.52 -29.20 4.79
N LEU A 350 -25.80 -28.39 5.81
CA LEU A 350 -24.77 -27.81 6.69
C LEU A 350 -24.90 -28.46 8.07
N SER A 351 -25.22 -29.75 8.08
CA SER A 351 -25.69 -30.43 9.29
C SER A 351 -24.62 -30.45 10.37
N PHE A 352 -23.34 -30.58 9.98
CA PHE A 352 -22.26 -30.87 10.90
C PHE A 352 -20.94 -30.22 10.47
N PHE A 353 -20.25 -29.65 11.46
CA PHE A 353 -18.91 -29.12 11.33
C PHE A 353 -17.95 -29.89 12.23
N ASN A 354 -16.74 -30.16 11.72
CA ASN A 354 -15.65 -30.67 12.54
C ASN A 354 -14.81 -29.52 13.09
N ILE A 355 -14.52 -29.55 14.40
CA ILE A 355 -13.59 -28.61 15.03
C ILE A 355 -12.18 -28.91 14.53
N MET A 356 -11.57 -27.91 13.90
CA MET A 356 -10.20 -27.99 13.38
C MET A 356 -9.18 -27.41 14.36
N ASP A 357 -9.60 -26.46 15.19
CA ASP A 357 -8.77 -25.80 16.19
C ASP A 357 -9.65 -25.18 17.28
N GLY A 358 -9.22 -25.29 18.54
CA GLY A 358 -9.93 -24.80 19.72
C GLY A 358 -9.52 -25.53 21.00
N ASN A 359 -9.40 -24.78 22.11
CA ASN A 359 -9.11 -25.25 23.48
C ASN A 359 -10.17 -26.21 24.07
N SER A 360 -11.03 -26.82 23.25
CA SER A 360 -12.09 -27.67 23.73
C SER A 360 -11.50 -28.98 24.24
N LYS A 361 -11.69 -29.23 25.53
CA LYS A 361 -11.67 -30.56 26.15
C LYS A 361 -12.85 -31.42 25.68
N SER A 362 -13.30 -31.26 24.43
CA SER A 362 -14.29 -32.16 23.84
C SER A 362 -13.54 -33.32 23.20
N ASN A 363 -13.76 -34.51 23.76
CA ASN A 363 -13.32 -35.76 23.19
C ASN A 363 -13.78 -35.83 21.72
N GLY A 364 -12.92 -36.36 20.85
CA GLY A 364 -12.99 -36.22 19.40
C GLY A 364 -14.32 -36.56 18.73
N HIS A 365 -14.44 -36.11 17.48
CA HIS A 365 -15.51 -36.44 16.53
C HIS A 365 -16.91 -35.93 16.86
N ALA A 366 -17.07 -34.90 17.68
CA ALA A 366 -18.36 -34.24 17.85
C ALA A 366 -18.66 -33.35 16.62
N ASN A 367 -19.50 -33.87 15.74
CA ASN A 367 -20.20 -33.10 14.72
C ASN A 367 -20.92 -31.89 15.36
N VAL A 368 -20.49 -30.67 15.03
CA VAL A 368 -21.04 -29.42 15.60
C VAL A 368 -22.11 -28.87 14.67
N SER A 369 -23.30 -28.58 15.19
CA SER A 369 -24.42 -28.00 14.45
C SER A 369 -24.43 -26.46 14.52
N GLY A 370 -25.26 -25.81 13.70
CA GLY A 370 -25.45 -24.35 13.76
C GLY A 370 -25.84 -23.81 15.15
N PRO A 371 -26.78 -24.46 15.87
CA PRO A 371 -27.09 -24.13 17.27
C PRO A 371 -25.89 -24.26 18.23
N ASP A 372 -25.02 -25.25 18.04
CA ASP A 372 -23.84 -25.43 18.90
C ASP A 372 -22.83 -24.28 18.70
N ILE A 373 -22.67 -23.81 17.45
CA ILE A 373 -21.87 -22.61 17.16
C ILE A 373 -22.46 -21.37 17.86
N LYS A 374 -23.79 -21.22 17.85
CA LYS A 374 -24.47 -20.13 18.58
C LYS A 374 -24.14 -20.20 20.07
N GLN A 375 -24.25 -21.39 20.66
CA GLN A 375 -23.97 -21.60 22.08
C GLN A 375 -22.52 -21.27 22.44
N LEU A 376 -21.55 -21.69 21.63
CA LEU A 376 -20.14 -21.35 21.81
C LEU A 376 -19.91 -19.83 21.76
N ILE A 377 -20.53 -19.15 20.80
CA ILE A 377 -20.45 -17.68 20.70
C ILE A 377 -21.03 -17.00 21.94
N THR A 378 -22.22 -17.43 22.39
CA THR A 378 -22.88 -16.90 23.59
C THR A 378 -22.04 -17.12 24.85
N GLN A 379 -21.41 -18.29 24.99
CA GLN A 379 -20.53 -18.61 26.12
C GLN A 379 -19.30 -17.70 26.15
N GLU A 380 -18.58 -17.55 25.02
CA GLU A 380 -17.38 -16.70 24.95
C GLU A 380 -17.66 -15.22 25.21
N LEU A 381 -18.84 -14.74 24.82
CA LEU A 381 -19.25 -13.36 25.08
C LEU A 381 -19.69 -13.12 26.53
N ASN A 382 -19.78 -14.18 27.36
CA ASN A 382 -20.37 -14.17 28.71
C ASN A 382 -21.75 -13.49 28.74
N THR A 383 -22.56 -13.71 27.70
CA THR A 383 -23.93 -13.17 27.64
C THR A 383 -24.88 -14.17 28.29
N SER A 384 -25.68 -13.71 29.27
CA SER A 384 -26.78 -14.51 29.81
C SER A 384 -27.89 -14.65 28.76
N THR A 385 -28.52 -15.82 28.69
CA THR A 385 -29.77 -16.02 27.93
C THR A 385 -30.95 -15.23 28.50
N GLU A 386 -30.78 -14.61 29.67
CA GLU A 386 -31.74 -13.67 30.24
C GLU A 386 -31.59 -12.29 29.60
N VAL A 387 -32.54 -11.98 28.71
CA VAL A 387 -33.14 -10.73 28.18
C VAL A 387 -32.43 -9.36 28.30
N ASN A 388 -31.47 -9.13 29.21
CA ASN A 388 -30.89 -7.82 29.49
C ASN A 388 -29.49 -7.55 28.89
N ASP A 389 -28.86 -8.50 28.20
CA ASP A 389 -27.53 -8.29 27.59
C ASP A 389 -27.65 -7.93 26.08
N THR A 390 -28.29 -6.79 25.82
CA THR A 390 -28.91 -6.40 24.54
C THR A 390 -27.99 -5.64 23.57
N ASN A 391 -26.68 -5.94 23.49
CA ASN A 391 -25.77 -5.22 22.56
C ASN A 391 -24.79 -6.16 21.83
N VAL A 392 -25.29 -7.26 21.25
CA VAL A 392 -24.45 -8.15 20.44
C VAL A 392 -24.63 -7.82 18.96
N HIS A 393 -23.59 -7.30 18.33
CA HIS A 393 -23.53 -7.12 16.88
C HIS A 393 -23.02 -8.41 16.22
N LEU A 394 -23.75 -8.91 15.23
CA LEU A 394 -23.40 -10.12 14.49
C LEU A 394 -23.16 -9.78 13.01
N GLU A 395 -22.04 -10.24 12.47
CA GLU A 395 -21.68 -10.08 11.06
C GLU A 395 -21.08 -11.37 10.48
N ALA A 396 -21.36 -11.66 9.21
CA ALA A 396 -20.69 -12.67 8.40
C ALA A 396 -19.96 -12.01 7.25
N ARG A 397 -18.69 -12.36 7.04
CA ARG A 397 -17.91 -11.93 5.87
C ARG A 397 -17.52 -13.11 5.01
N PHE A 398 -17.53 -12.92 3.70
CA PHE A 398 -17.22 -13.96 2.71
C PHE A 398 -15.83 -13.77 2.13
N GLY A 399 -15.09 -14.87 1.95
CA GLY A 399 -13.70 -14.79 1.54
C GLY A 399 -13.00 -16.15 1.47
N ALA A 400 -11.70 -16.12 1.77
CA ALA A 400 -10.85 -17.29 1.88
C ALA A 400 -10.05 -17.27 3.19
N ILE A 401 -9.98 -18.42 3.83
CA ILE A 401 -9.05 -18.67 4.94
C ILE A 401 -7.72 -19.09 4.32
N LEU A 402 -6.71 -18.25 4.50
CA LEU A 402 -5.37 -18.41 3.97
C LEU A 402 -4.44 -19.00 5.02
N TYR A 403 -3.53 -19.83 4.52
CA TYR A 403 -2.48 -20.49 5.27
C TYR A 403 -1.15 -20.05 4.70
N GLU A 404 -0.24 -19.65 5.58
CA GLU A 404 1.14 -19.36 5.20
C GLU A 404 1.75 -20.63 4.60
N ASN A 405 2.30 -20.51 3.40
CA ASN A 405 2.92 -21.63 2.74
C ASN A 405 4.18 -22.06 3.50
N PRO A 406 4.43 -23.38 3.67
CA PRO A 406 5.67 -23.84 4.27
C PRO A 406 6.87 -23.32 3.45
N LYS A 407 7.90 -22.84 4.15
CA LYS A 407 9.10 -22.24 3.54
C LYS A 407 9.78 -23.25 2.60
N SER A 408 9.53 -23.16 1.30
CA SER A 408 10.33 -23.89 0.31
C SER A 408 11.66 -23.15 0.13
N LYS A 409 12.78 -23.88 0.04
CA LYS A 409 14.12 -23.31 -0.14
C LYS A 409 14.30 -22.46 -1.43
N LYS A 410 13.29 -22.36 -2.30
CA LYS A 410 13.42 -21.85 -3.68
C LYS A 410 12.64 -20.58 -4.03
N SER A 411 11.66 -20.12 -3.24
CA SER A 411 10.96 -18.85 -3.53
C SER A 411 10.19 -18.35 -2.30
N PRO A 412 10.35 -17.07 -1.88
CA PRO A 412 9.58 -16.48 -0.78
C PRO A 412 8.15 -16.10 -1.15
N PHE A 413 7.87 -15.82 -2.43
CA PHE A 413 6.65 -15.09 -2.83
C PHE A 413 5.65 -15.94 -3.62
N LEU A 414 6.08 -17.07 -4.18
CA LEU A 414 5.22 -17.94 -4.98
C LEU A 414 5.72 -19.37 -4.80
N SER A 415 5.25 -20.04 -3.74
CA SER A 415 5.35 -21.50 -3.68
C SER A 415 4.54 -22.05 -4.85
N THR A 416 5.13 -22.95 -5.63
CA THR A 416 4.30 -23.90 -6.39
C THR A 416 3.39 -24.59 -5.39
N PRO A 417 2.06 -24.72 -5.65
CA PRO A 417 1.21 -25.53 -4.81
C PRO A 417 1.93 -26.85 -4.58
N GLN A 418 2.09 -27.24 -3.32
CA GLN A 418 2.45 -28.63 -3.08
C GLN A 418 1.31 -29.43 -3.72
N ASN A 419 1.62 -30.21 -4.76
CA ASN A 419 0.70 -31.21 -5.32
C ASN A 419 0.52 -32.35 -4.31
N ASN A 420 0.20 -32.00 -3.07
CA ASN A 420 -0.07 -32.91 -1.99
C ASN A 420 -1.56 -32.83 -1.80
N ILE A 421 -2.27 -33.77 -2.40
CA ILE A 421 -3.62 -34.08 -1.96
C ILE A 421 -3.47 -34.64 -0.54
N PHE A 422 -4.19 -34.09 0.42
CA PHE A 422 -4.13 -34.51 1.82
C PHE A 422 -5.53 -34.70 2.40
N ASP A 423 -5.65 -35.47 3.47
CA ASP A 423 -6.91 -35.81 4.11
C ASP A 423 -7.26 -34.85 5.26
N ALA A 424 -8.46 -35.01 5.84
CA ALA A 424 -8.92 -34.21 6.98
C ALA A 424 -8.00 -34.34 8.22
N SER A 425 -7.34 -35.49 8.40
CA SER A 425 -6.41 -35.72 9.52
C SER A 425 -5.14 -34.88 9.36
N THR A 426 -4.53 -34.90 8.17
CA THR A 426 -3.38 -34.06 7.83
C THR A 426 -3.73 -32.58 7.87
N LEU A 427 -4.95 -32.22 7.45
CA LEU A 427 -5.46 -30.87 7.60
C LEU A 427 -5.50 -30.48 9.08
N LYS A 428 -6.08 -31.32 9.95
CA LYS A 428 -6.13 -31.07 11.40
C LYS A 428 -4.73 -30.90 12.00
N ASP A 429 -3.75 -31.65 11.55
CA ASP A 429 -2.36 -31.47 11.96
C ASP A 429 -1.79 -30.13 11.47
N HIS A 430 -2.12 -29.69 10.25
CA HIS A 430 -1.75 -28.35 9.76
C HIS A 430 -2.47 -27.21 10.48
N THR A 431 -3.69 -27.45 10.97
CA THR A 431 -4.48 -26.45 11.71
C THR A 431 -4.12 -26.40 13.18
N SER A 432 -3.69 -27.51 13.79
CA SER A 432 -3.33 -27.64 15.20
C SER A 432 -1.82 -27.48 15.48
N ALA A 433 -0.95 -27.70 14.49
CA ALA A 433 0.48 -27.55 14.65
C ALA A 433 0.96 -26.12 14.35
N PHE A 434 1.65 -25.55 15.35
CA PHE A 434 2.43 -24.31 15.37
C PHE A 434 3.49 -24.16 14.25
N LYS A 435 3.10 -24.06 12.97
CA LYS A 435 4.08 -23.84 11.87
C LYS A 435 3.72 -22.80 10.82
N GLY A 436 2.50 -22.26 10.79
CA GLY A 436 2.11 -21.25 9.79
C GLY A 436 1.07 -20.27 10.31
N GLN A 437 1.18 -19.01 9.90
CA GLN A 437 0.17 -17.99 10.15
C GLN A 437 -1.13 -18.31 9.38
N ARG A 438 -2.28 -17.97 9.97
CA ARG A 438 -3.61 -18.10 9.35
C ARG A 438 -4.29 -16.74 9.30
N LEU A 439 -4.98 -16.45 8.20
CA LEU A 439 -5.64 -15.16 7.99
C LEU A 439 -6.90 -15.34 7.14
N PHE A 440 -7.95 -14.62 7.47
CA PHE A 440 -9.10 -14.47 6.58
C PHE A 440 -8.89 -13.28 5.63
N LEU A 441 -9.01 -13.51 4.34
CA LEU A 441 -8.98 -12.49 3.30
C LEU A 441 -10.38 -12.38 2.66
N GLY A 442 -10.97 -11.18 2.70
CA GLY A 442 -12.20 -10.89 1.97
C GLY A 442 -11.98 -11.02 0.46
N MET A 443 -12.90 -11.67 -0.23
CA MET A 443 -12.83 -11.87 -1.67
C MET A 443 -13.95 -11.13 -2.39
N GLN A 444 -13.65 -10.66 -3.60
CA GLN A 444 -14.67 -10.10 -4.49
C GLN A 444 -15.74 -11.17 -4.78
N PRO A 445 -17.03 -10.88 -4.54
CA PRO A 445 -18.09 -11.81 -4.88
C PRO A 445 -18.21 -11.97 -6.40
N PRO A 446 -18.52 -13.18 -6.89
CA PRO A 446 -18.83 -13.37 -8.30
C PRO A 446 -20.07 -12.57 -8.74
N ALA A 447 -20.10 -12.15 -10.01
CA ALA A 447 -21.10 -11.21 -10.54
C ALA A 447 -22.56 -11.70 -10.43
N ASN A 448 -22.76 -13.02 -10.37
CA ASN A 448 -24.07 -13.66 -10.19
C ASN A 448 -24.67 -13.43 -8.78
N ILE A 449 -23.87 -12.99 -7.81
CA ILE A 449 -24.32 -12.66 -6.46
C ILE A 449 -24.86 -11.23 -6.39
N THR A 450 -24.29 -10.28 -7.14
CA THR A 450 -24.66 -8.86 -7.05
C THR A 450 -25.82 -8.47 -7.97
N ALA A 451 -26.01 -9.16 -9.10
CA ALA A 451 -27.10 -8.92 -10.04
C ALA A 451 -28.56 -9.04 -9.51
N PRO A 452 -28.92 -9.94 -8.57
CA PRO A 452 -30.31 -10.12 -8.12
C PRO A 452 -30.76 -9.15 -7.03
N PHE A 453 -29.86 -8.38 -6.42
CA PHE A 453 -30.17 -7.56 -5.26
C PHE A 453 -30.53 -6.15 -5.68
N PHE A 454 -31.66 -5.62 -5.19
CA PHE A 454 -32.02 -4.22 -5.40
C PHE A 454 -31.27 -3.32 -4.42
N PRO A 455 -30.53 -2.31 -4.91
CA PRO A 455 -29.81 -1.41 -4.02
C PRO A 455 -30.76 -0.58 -3.17
N VAL A 456 -30.34 -0.33 -1.94
CA VAL A 456 -30.97 0.66 -1.06
C VAL A 456 -30.62 2.07 -1.56
N MET A 457 -31.62 2.90 -1.80
CA MET A 457 -31.42 4.31 -2.13
C MET A 457 -31.11 5.10 -0.85
N SER A 458 -30.03 5.90 -0.85
CA SER A 458 -29.74 6.80 0.27
C SER A 458 -30.49 8.13 0.15
N ASP A 459 -30.79 8.76 1.30
CA ASP A 459 -31.38 10.12 1.36
C ASP A 459 -30.45 11.19 0.74
N THR A 460 -29.16 10.89 0.59
CA THR A 460 -28.14 11.75 -0.06
C THR A 460 -28.01 11.50 -1.56
N GLY A 461 -29.02 10.90 -2.20
CA GLY A 461 -29.15 10.88 -3.67
C GLY A 461 -28.39 9.79 -4.43
N GLY A 462 -27.81 8.79 -3.73
CA GLY A 462 -26.98 7.75 -4.37
C GLY A 462 -27.37 6.31 -4.03
N ILE A 463 -27.06 5.39 -4.95
CA ILE A 463 -26.98 3.94 -4.71
C ILE A 463 -25.75 3.58 -3.84
N HIS A 464 -24.76 4.48 -3.84
CA HIS A 464 -23.48 4.29 -3.20
C HIS A 464 -23.26 5.27 -2.07
N ARG A 465 -22.69 4.78 -0.98
CA ARG A 465 -22.31 5.56 0.19
C ARG A 465 -20.81 5.48 0.39
N ARG A 466 -20.19 6.61 0.68
CA ARG A 466 -18.77 6.69 1.03
C ARG A 466 -18.59 7.00 2.51
N SER A 467 -17.94 6.11 3.25
CA SER A 467 -17.59 6.35 4.66
C SER A 467 -16.10 6.17 4.93
N VAL A 468 -15.63 6.84 5.98
CA VAL A 468 -14.28 6.65 6.54
C VAL A 468 -14.42 5.98 7.89
N VAL A 469 -13.79 4.82 8.04
CA VAL A 469 -13.81 4.02 9.28
C VAL A 469 -12.43 4.02 9.91
N LEU A 470 -12.36 4.54 11.13
CA LEU A 470 -11.20 4.50 12.00
C LEU A 470 -11.36 3.33 12.98
N GLU A 471 -10.32 2.51 13.10
CA GLU A 471 -10.26 1.43 14.08
C GLU A 471 -9.13 1.70 15.07
N TYR A 472 -9.46 1.84 16.35
CA TYR A 472 -8.50 1.93 17.44
C TYR A 472 -8.52 0.65 18.25
N ILE A 473 -7.37 0.27 18.78
CA ILE A 473 -7.19 -0.92 19.61
C ILE A 473 -6.55 -0.55 20.94
N ASN A 474 -6.98 -1.19 22.02
CA ASN A 474 -6.36 -1.01 23.31
C ASN A 474 -4.92 -1.53 23.25
N ARG A 475 -3.97 -0.68 23.68
CA ARG A 475 -2.52 -0.94 23.66
C ARG A 475 -2.14 -2.23 24.39
N ASP A 476 -2.91 -2.64 25.37
CA ASP A 476 -2.68 -3.90 26.10
C ASP A 476 -2.87 -5.15 25.23
N ASN A 477 -3.52 -5.04 24.07
CA ASN A 477 -3.59 -6.11 23.08
C ASN A 477 -2.36 -6.13 22.14
N LEU A 478 -1.54 -5.07 22.14
CA LEU A 478 -0.35 -4.94 21.30
C LEU A 478 0.92 -5.36 22.03
N VAL A 479 1.93 -5.79 21.30
CA VAL A 479 3.26 -6.03 21.88
C VAL A 479 3.85 -4.71 22.41
N SER A 480 4.39 -4.74 23.63
CA SER A 480 5.01 -3.58 24.24
C SER A 480 6.51 -3.55 23.98
N PHE A 481 7.03 -2.34 23.79
CA PHE A 481 8.46 -2.07 23.71
C PHE A 481 8.86 -1.30 24.98
N ASN A 482 9.81 -1.86 25.74
CA ASN A 482 10.25 -1.43 27.08
C ASN A 482 9.28 -1.77 28.22
N SER A 483 9.76 -2.58 29.16
CA SER A 483 9.02 -2.96 30.38
C SER A 483 9.11 -1.86 31.43
N ILE A 484 7.96 -1.36 31.87
CA ILE A 484 7.72 -1.38 33.32
C ILE A 484 6.79 -2.57 33.50
N SER A 485 7.35 -3.68 33.95
CA SER A 485 6.58 -4.80 34.45
C SER A 485 5.84 -4.34 35.70
N THR A 486 4.63 -3.80 35.54
CA THR A 486 3.67 -3.90 36.63
C THR A 486 3.19 -5.33 36.62
N SER A 487 3.82 -6.13 37.47
CA SER A 487 3.38 -7.44 37.88
C SER A 487 1.99 -7.36 38.49
N SER A 488 0.98 -7.47 37.64
CA SER A 488 -0.34 -8.03 37.93
C SER A 488 -1.09 -8.01 36.61
N LEU A 489 -1.41 -9.19 36.05
CA LEU A 489 -2.58 -9.28 35.18
C LEU A 489 -3.73 -8.67 35.97
N PRO A 490 -4.32 -7.54 35.55
CA PRO A 490 -5.66 -7.25 36.00
C PRO A 490 -6.54 -8.34 35.40
N ASP A 491 -7.47 -8.87 36.20
CA ASP A 491 -8.72 -9.41 35.70
C ASP A 491 -9.27 -8.50 34.59
N GLU A 492 -9.89 -9.08 33.56
CA GLU A 492 -10.45 -8.43 32.35
C GLU A 492 -10.30 -6.90 32.28
N PRO A 493 -9.59 -6.33 31.28
CA PRO A 493 -9.44 -4.89 31.18
C PRO A 493 -10.82 -4.25 31.30
N THR A 494 -11.02 -3.42 32.32
CA THR A 494 -12.30 -2.82 32.70
C THR A 494 -12.82 -1.79 31.67
N GLY A 495 -12.27 -1.80 30.46
CA GLY A 495 -12.52 -0.87 29.36
C GLY A 495 -12.79 -1.57 28.03
N TYR A 496 -12.63 -0.84 26.93
CA TYR A 496 -12.86 -1.36 25.58
C TYR A 496 -11.60 -2.03 25.04
N HIS A 497 -11.76 -3.10 24.24
CA HIS A 497 -10.65 -3.71 23.49
C HIS A 497 -10.44 -3.01 22.16
N ARG A 498 -11.51 -2.54 21.51
CA ARG A 498 -11.46 -1.75 20.28
C ARG A 498 -12.45 -0.61 20.32
N VAL A 499 -12.16 0.45 19.59
CA VAL A 499 -13.10 1.56 19.35
C VAL A 499 -13.17 1.78 17.85
N ARG A 500 -14.38 1.75 17.29
CA ARG A 500 -14.63 2.04 15.89
C ARG A 500 -15.38 3.36 15.76
N ILE A 501 -14.87 4.23 14.89
CA ILE A 501 -15.47 5.52 14.57
C ILE A 501 -15.71 5.56 13.07
N GLU A 502 -16.90 5.95 12.66
CA GLU A 502 -17.30 6.02 11.25
C GLU A 502 -17.81 7.42 10.92
N PHE A 503 -17.28 7.97 9.84
CA PHE A 503 -17.67 9.25 9.27
C PHE A 503 -18.31 9.04 7.91
N LEU A 504 -19.40 9.74 7.64
CA LEU A 504 -20.04 9.79 6.33
C LEU A 504 -19.45 10.95 5.52
N VAL A 505 -18.94 10.67 4.32
CA VAL A 505 -18.46 11.70 3.39
C VAL A 505 -19.65 12.24 2.60
N GLN A 506 -19.91 13.54 2.71
CA GLN A 506 -20.97 14.24 1.99
C GLN A 506 -20.53 14.60 0.56
N GLU A 507 -21.49 14.97 -0.29
CA GLU A 507 -21.21 15.36 -1.69
C GLU A 507 -20.28 16.58 -1.81
N ASP A 508 -20.34 17.50 -0.84
CA ASP A 508 -19.48 18.67 -0.77
C ASP A 508 -18.07 18.36 -0.23
N GLY A 509 -17.79 17.10 0.09
CA GLY A 509 -16.52 16.64 0.66
C GLY A 509 -16.40 16.82 2.17
N SER A 510 -17.41 17.39 2.85
CA SER A 510 -17.43 17.44 4.31
C SER A 510 -17.64 16.04 4.91
N VAL A 511 -17.21 15.87 6.16
CA VAL A 511 -17.40 14.61 6.90
C VAL A 511 -18.28 14.83 8.11
N VAL A 512 -19.24 13.93 8.31
CA VAL A 512 -20.15 13.97 9.45
C VAL A 512 -19.95 12.71 10.27
N LEU A 513 -19.78 12.86 11.59
CA LEU A 513 -19.72 11.71 12.49
C LEU A 513 -21.02 10.92 12.38
N GLU A 514 -20.90 9.67 11.97
CA GLU A 514 -22.07 8.82 11.75
C GLU A 514 -22.27 7.83 12.90
N LYS A 515 -21.17 7.22 13.34
CA LYS A 515 -21.20 6.17 14.36
C LYS A 515 -19.92 6.19 15.18
N ALA A 516 -20.05 5.97 16.49
CA ALA A 516 -18.94 5.66 17.37
C ALA A 516 -19.34 4.51 18.29
N GLU A 517 -18.51 3.47 18.36
CA GLU A 517 -18.77 2.27 19.16
C GLU A 517 -17.52 1.74 19.86
N GLY A 518 -17.68 1.29 21.10
CA GLY A 518 -16.65 0.60 21.87
C GLY A 518 -16.94 -0.90 21.97
N GLU A 519 -16.02 -1.73 21.48
CA GLU A 519 -16.07 -3.19 21.57
C GLU A 519 -15.48 -3.64 22.92
N ARG A 520 -16.27 -4.37 23.71
CA ARG A 520 -15.85 -4.95 25.00
C ARG A 520 -15.42 -6.40 24.88
N LYS A 521 -16.09 -7.18 24.05
CA LYS A 521 -15.74 -8.57 23.79
C LYS A 521 -16.04 -8.93 22.35
N ARG A 522 -15.28 -9.88 21.82
CA ARG A 522 -15.44 -10.38 20.47
C ARG A 522 -15.11 -11.85 20.37
N THR A 523 -15.97 -12.54 19.64
CA THR A 523 -15.78 -13.93 19.24
C THR A 523 -15.77 -14.00 17.73
N VAL A 524 -14.71 -14.60 17.18
CA VAL A 524 -14.55 -14.82 15.74
C VAL A 524 -14.55 -16.31 15.46
N VAL A 525 -15.36 -16.72 14.49
CA VAL A 525 -15.50 -18.10 14.06
C VAL A 525 -15.25 -18.19 12.56
N ASP A 526 -14.30 -19.01 12.16
CA ASP A 526 -13.98 -19.28 10.77
C ASP A 526 -14.65 -20.58 10.31
N LEU A 527 -15.50 -20.50 9.30
CA LEU A 527 -16.17 -21.63 8.67
C LEU A 527 -15.52 -21.89 7.31
N MET A 528 -14.85 -23.04 7.18
CA MET A 528 -14.20 -23.49 5.96
C MET A 528 -15.16 -24.24 5.04
N ALA A 529 -15.03 -24.00 3.74
CA ALA A 529 -15.76 -24.69 2.68
C ALA A 529 -17.29 -24.68 2.88
N VAL A 530 -17.84 -23.51 3.25
CA VAL A 530 -19.28 -23.31 3.35
C VAL A 530 -19.91 -23.51 1.98
N SER A 531 -20.80 -24.50 1.88
CA SER A 531 -21.35 -24.97 0.59
C SER A 531 -20.27 -25.36 -0.44
N GLY A 532 -19.08 -25.74 0.01
CA GLY A 532 -17.97 -26.25 -0.81
C GLY A 532 -17.19 -25.20 -1.62
N ASN A 533 -17.61 -23.94 -1.65
CA ASN A 533 -17.08 -22.97 -2.62
C ASN A 533 -16.50 -21.68 -2.02
N VAL A 534 -16.80 -21.38 -0.75
CA VAL A 534 -16.39 -20.13 -0.08
C VAL A 534 -16.14 -20.37 1.40
N ASP A 535 -15.25 -19.59 1.99
CA ASP A 535 -15.07 -19.56 3.44
C ASP A 535 -15.82 -18.35 4.03
N VAL A 536 -16.36 -18.52 5.23
CA VAL A 536 -17.12 -17.48 5.91
C VAL A 536 -16.52 -17.23 7.28
N ARG A 537 -16.25 -15.95 7.58
CA ARG A 537 -15.89 -15.50 8.93
C ARG A 537 -17.10 -14.90 9.62
N LEU A 538 -17.56 -15.54 10.67
CA LEU A 538 -18.57 -15.00 11.59
C LEU A 538 -17.86 -14.19 12.67
N SER A 539 -18.39 -13.01 12.99
CA SER A 539 -17.93 -12.22 14.13
C SER A 539 -19.13 -11.79 14.95
N ALA A 540 -19.09 -12.08 16.24
CA ALA A 540 -20.03 -11.57 17.22
C ALA A 540 -19.29 -10.64 18.18
N LYS A 541 -19.83 -9.45 18.40
CA LYS A 541 -19.18 -8.37 19.16
C LYS A 541 -20.13 -7.83 20.21
N LYS A 542 -19.73 -7.89 21.48
CA LYS A 542 -20.40 -7.16 22.55
C LYS A 542 -19.88 -5.74 22.53
N HIS A 543 -20.76 -4.78 22.23
CA HIS A 543 -20.36 -3.38 22.01
C HIS A 543 -21.22 -2.40 22.82
N LEU A 544 -20.79 -1.15 22.85
CA LEU A 544 -21.57 -0.02 23.34
C LEU A 544 -21.55 1.08 22.30
N ALA A 545 -22.72 1.54 21.88
CA ALA A 545 -22.85 2.67 20.98
C ALA A 545 -22.82 3.99 21.78
N PHE A 546 -22.11 4.98 21.27
CA PHE A 546 -22.05 6.31 21.89
C PHE A 546 -23.00 7.27 21.17
N ASN A 547 -23.84 7.96 21.94
CA ASN A 547 -24.77 8.97 21.45
C ASN A 547 -24.17 10.38 21.62
N SER A 548 -24.23 11.20 20.56
CA SER A 548 -23.89 12.61 20.59
C SER A 548 -25.09 13.41 20.06
N LYS A 549 -25.24 14.68 20.48
CA LYS A 549 -26.27 15.58 19.93
C LYS A 549 -26.16 15.78 18.41
N GLU A 550 -24.98 15.54 17.83
CA GLU A 550 -24.75 15.55 16.38
C GLU A 550 -25.20 14.22 15.75
N ILE A 551 -25.13 13.11 16.49
CA ILE A 551 -25.63 11.79 16.09
C ILE A 551 -27.15 11.73 16.38
N THR A 552 -27.94 12.44 15.59
CA THR A 552 -29.42 12.54 15.73
C THR A 552 -30.20 11.26 15.35
N LYS A 553 -29.51 10.13 15.11
CA LYS A 553 -30.09 8.98 14.38
C LYS A 553 -29.86 7.60 15.02
N ILE A 554 -29.37 7.48 16.26
CA ILE A 554 -29.23 6.16 16.91
C ILE A 554 -30.60 5.76 17.52
N PRO A 555 -31.17 4.62 17.12
CA PRO A 555 -32.45 4.15 17.65
C PRO A 555 -32.44 3.85 19.16
N ASP A 556 -33.60 3.99 19.81
CA ASP A 556 -33.77 3.85 21.27
C ASP A 556 -33.47 2.43 21.81
N PHE A 557 -33.44 1.42 20.94
CA PHE A 557 -33.21 0.02 21.32
C PHE A 557 -31.74 -0.36 21.53
N TYR A 558 -30.78 0.53 21.29
CA TYR A 558 -29.39 0.32 21.69
C TYR A 558 -29.19 0.68 23.16
N SER A 559 -28.35 -0.04 23.89
CA SER A 559 -27.78 0.57 25.10
C SER A 559 -26.82 1.67 24.66
N GLN A 560 -27.24 2.91 24.92
CA GLN A 560 -26.55 4.13 24.55
C GLN A 560 -25.84 4.72 25.76
N ALA A 561 -24.63 5.22 25.55
CA ALA A 561 -23.94 6.08 26.51
C ALA A 561 -23.66 7.44 25.87
N PRO A 562 -23.62 8.54 26.64
CA PRO A 562 -23.20 9.83 26.10
C PRO A 562 -21.79 9.73 25.53
N LEU A 563 -21.54 10.42 24.41
CA LEU A 563 -20.22 10.49 23.78
C LEU A 563 -19.21 11.06 24.79
N PRO A 564 -18.20 10.28 25.23
CA PRO A 564 -17.23 10.75 26.21
C PRO A 564 -16.47 11.97 25.67
N ASN A 565 -16.16 12.94 26.54
CA ASN A 565 -15.45 14.17 26.13
C ASN A 565 -14.12 13.87 25.44
N THR A 566 -13.40 12.82 25.85
CA THR A 566 -12.15 12.40 25.21
C THR A 566 -12.37 11.91 23.78
N LEU A 567 -13.46 11.16 23.54
CA LEU A 567 -13.83 10.68 22.22
C LEU A 567 -14.37 11.82 21.34
N LYS A 568 -15.09 12.77 21.94
CA LYS A 568 -15.50 14.00 21.24
C LYS A 568 -14.28 14.81 20.78
N ALA A 569 -13.34 15.07 21.68
CA ALA A 569 -12.10 15.79 21.33
C ALA A 569 -11.26 15.07 20.27
N LEU A 570 -11.33 13.73 20.20
CA LEU A 570 -10.71 12.95 19.13
C LEU A 570 -11.42 13.18 17.78
N VAL A 571 -12.75 13.11 17.77
CA VAL A 571 -13.57 13.37 16.58
C VAL A 571 -13.36 14.78 16.05
N ASP A 572 -13.28 15.79 16.92
CA ASP A 572 -13.08 17.19 16.55
C ASP A 572 -11.70 17.44 15.88
N GLN A 573 -10.73 16.53 16.06
CA GLN A 573 -9.42 16.58 15.43
C GLN A 573 -9.32 15.79 14.12
N CYS A 574 -10.38 15.06 13.76
CA CYS A 574 -10.40 14.25 12.55
C CYS A 574 -10.81 15.08 11.34
N GLU A 575 -10.05 15.00 10.25
CA GLU A 575 -10.36 15.75 9.03
C GLU A 575 -10.01 14.96 7.77
N LEU A 576 -10.83 15.15 6.73
CA LEU A 576 -10.54 14.62 5.40
C LEU A 576 -9.53 15.54 4.70
N THR A 577 -8.33 15.03 4.45
CA THR A 577 -7.23 15.82 3.84
C THR A 577 -7.08 15.57 2.34
N GLY A 578 -7.64 14.46 1.85
CA GLY A 578 -7.65 14.10 0.44
C GLY A 578 -8.66 13.00 0.15
N TYR A 579 -8.76 12.57 -1.11
CA TYR A 579 -9.71 11.52 -1.48
C TYR A 579 -9.43 10.19 -0.78
N SER A 580 -8.16 9.84 -0.57
CA SER A 580 -7.72 8.60 0.11
C SER A 580 -6.90 8.88 1.36
N ASP A 581 -6.96 10.11 1.89
CA ASP A 581 -6.15 10.55 3.02
C ASP A 581 -7.02 11.21 4.08
N PHE A 582 -7.02 10.63 5.27
CA PHE A 582 -7.75 11.10 6.43
C PHE A 582 -6.78 11.29 7.59
N TYR A 583 -6.81 12.49 8.17
CA TYR A 583 -6.03 12.81 9.34
C TYR A 583 -6.80 12.45 10.60
N CYS A 584 -6.12 11.77 11.52
CA CYS A 584 -6.64 11.51 12.86
C CYS A 584 -5.48 11.29 13.85
N PRO A 585 -5.67 11.55 15.14
CA PRO A 585 -4.67 11.27 16.17
C PRO A 585 -4.27 9.80 16.22
N SER A 586 -2.98 9.52 16.39
CA SER A 586 -2.45 8.14 16.42
C SER A 586 -2.79 7.37 17.68
N SER A 587 -3.17 8.05 18.76
CA SER A 587 -3.58 7.45 20.02
C SER A 587 -4.43 8.40 20.86
N PHE A 588 -5.22 7.85 21.78
CA PHE A 588 -5.99 8.61 22.77
C PHE A 588 -6.26 7.75 24.02
N ILE A 589 -6.95 8.31 25.02
CA ILE A 589 -7.29 7.59 26.26
C ILE A 589 -8.81 7.50 26.40
N LEU A 590 -9.32 6.27 26.57
CA LEU A 590 -10.72 5.99 26.87
C LEU A 590 -10.82 4.88 27.91
N GLY A 591 -10.62 5.25 29.18
CA GLY A 591 -10.41 4.30 30.28
C GLY A 591 -9.01 3.66 30.23
N SER A 592 -8.63 3.14 29.06
CA SER A 592 -7.29 2.62 28.75
C SER A 592 -6.66 3.35 27.54
N PRO A 593 -5.33 3.24 27.34
CA PRO A 593 -4.66 3.75 26.16
C PRO A 593 -5.12 3.03 24.89
N MET A 594 -5.54 3.81 23.89
CA MET A 594 -6.02 3.35 22.60
C MET A 594 -5.08 3.82 21.51
N ASP A 595 -4.64 2.90 20.64
CA ASP A 595 -3.77 3.19 19.50
C ASP A 595 -4.52 2.95 18.18
N LEU A 596 -4.27 3.81 17.20
CA LEU A 596 -4.87 3.71 15.87
C LEU A 596 -4.33 2.48 15.14
N LEU A 597 -5.22 1.55 14.78
CA LEU A 597 -4.91 0.33 14.05
C LEU A 597 -4.97 0.55 12.54
N GLU A 598 -6.05 1.15 12.05
CA GLU A 598 -6.27 1.31 10.61
C GLU A 598 -7.22 2.47 10.31
N VAL A 599 -7.06 3.07 9.13
CA VAL A 599 -8.00 4.01 8.52
C VAL A 599 -8.44 3.44 7.20
N SER A 600 -9.75 3.24 7.02
CA SER A 600 -10.30 2.61 5.82
C SER A 600 -11.40 3.46 5.19
N PHE A 601 -11.25 3.73 3.90
CA PHE A 601 -12.27 4.33 3.05
C PHE A 601 -13.15 3.22 2.50
N ARG A 602 -14.46 3.36 2.63
CA ARG A 602 -15.44 2.35 2.24
C ARG A 602 -16.45 2.95 1.29
N ASP A 603 -16.43 2.48 0.05
CA ASP A 603 -17.49 2.75 -0.91
C ASP A 603 -18.45 1.55 -0.88
N GLU A 604 -19.62 1.77 -0.29
CA GLU A 604 -20.59 0.72 0.03
C GLU A 604 -21.78 0.74 -0.91
N ALA A 605 -22.17 -0.43 -1.41
CA ALA A 605 -23.49 -0.72 -1.95
C ALA A 605 -24.23 -1.62 -0.96
N ARG A 606 -25.45 -1.23 -0.58
CA ARG A 606 -26.24 -1.94 0.42
C ARG A 606 -27.49 -2.52 -0.23
N TYR A 607 -27.85 -3.71 0.22
CA TYR A 607 -28.98 -4.46 -0.29
C TYR A 607 -29.76 -5.06 0.87
N VAL A 608 -31.08 -4.94 0.83
CA VAL A 608 -31.96 -5.49 1.86
C VAL A 608 -32.54 -6.81 1.35
N THR A 609 -32.40 -7.84 2.18
CA THR A 609 -33.16 -9.09 2.07
C THR A 609 -34.24 -9.09 3.16
N GLU A 610 -35.16 -10.06 3.15
CA GLU A 610 -36.29 -10.09 4.09
C GLU A 610 -35.88 -9.94 5.57
N GLN A 611 -34.70 -10.46 5.97
CA GLN A 611 -34.28 -10.49 7.38
C GLN A 611 -32.78 -10.16 7.59
N SER A 612 -32.10 -9.62 6.57
CA SER A 612 -30.68 -9.31 6.64
C SER A 612 -30.29 -8.20 5.67
N LEU A 613 -29.28 -7.42 6.06
CA LEU A 613 -28.61 -6.44 5.23
C LEU A 613 -27.36 -7.07 4.63
N VAL A 614 -27.23 -6.99 3.31
CA VAL A 614 -26.05 -7.39 2.56
C VAL A 614 -25.32 -6.12 2.13
N THR A 615 -24.07 -5.97 2.56
CA THR A 615 -23.23 -4.82 2.24
C THR A 615 -22.05 -5.28 1.40
N LEU A 616 -21.90 -4.69 0.23
CA LEU A 616 -20.73 -4.81 -0.62
C LEU A 616 -19.87 -3.56 -0.44
N SER A 617 -18.68 -3.71 0.13
CA SER A 617 -17.78 -2.60 0.39
C SER A 617 -16.52 -2.72 -0.47
N ASN A 618 -16.22 -1.70 -1.26
CA ASN A 618 -14.87 -1.50 -1.79
C ASN A 618 -14.07 -0.72 -0.74
N ILE A 619 -12.99 -1.33 -0.25
CA ILE A 619 -12.22 -0.82 0.87
C ILE A 619 -10.84 -0.41 0.37
N ASP A 620 -10.45 0.85 0.57
CA ASP A 620 -9.08 1.35 0.43
C ASP A 620 -8.54 1.68 1.83
N ALA A 621 -7.53 0.94 2.27
CA ALA A 621 -6.94 1.07 3.60
C ALA A 621 -5.66 1.91 3.52
N GLN A 622 -5.67 3.06 4.20
CA GLN A 622 -4.63 4.08 4.11
C GLN A 622 -3.28 3.56 4.59
N TYR A 623 -3.25 2.86 5.73
CA TYR A 623 -1.98 2.43 6.32
C TYR A 623 -1.52 1.08 5.79
N SER A 624 -2.38 0.07 5.69
CA SER A 624 -1.97 -1.19 5.09
C SER A 624 -1.70 -1.10 3.57
N GLN A 625 -2.09 0.00 2.92
CA GLN A 625 -2.04 0.20 1.47
C GLN A 625 -2.66 -0.99 0.74
N SER A 626 -3.84 -1.40 1.20
CA SER A 626 -4.57 -2.54 0.69
C SER A 626 -5.91 -2.13 0.11
N ARG A 627 -6.27 -2.72 -1.03
CA ARG A 627 -7.51 -2.47 -1.77
C ARG A 627 -8.24 -3.77 -1.99
N ARG A 628 -9.44 -3.89 -1.43
CA ARG A 628 -10.20 -5.14 -1.50
C ARG A 628 -11.70 -4.90 -1.52
N THR A 629 -12.43 -5.88 -2.03
CA THR A 629 -13.88 -5.90 -1.97
C THR A 629 -14.31 -6.91 -0.90
N GLU A 630 -15.16 -6.48 0.02
CA GLU A 630 -15.74 -7.34 1.06
C GLU A 630 -17.25 -7.44 0.86
N LEU A 631 -17.79 -8.67 0.90
CA LEU A 631 -19.21 -8.91 1.08
C LEU A 631 -19.48 -9.22 2.56
N MET A 632 -20.35 -8.43 3.18
CA MET A 632 -20.75 -8.58 4.57
C MET A 632 -22.26 -8.79 4.67
N VAL A 633 -22.69 -9.65 5.59
CA VAL A 633 -24.10 -9.86 5.94
C VAL A 633 -24.29 -9.55 7.41
N THR A 634 -25.34 -8.81 7.74
CA THR A 634 -25.74 -8.52 9.13
C THR A 634 -27.26 -8.77 9.27
N PRO A 635 -27.73 -9.40 10.36
CA PRO A 635 -29.16 -9.53 10.60
C PRO A 635 -29.82 -8.16 10.80
N VAL A 636 -31.10 -8.00 10.46
CA VAL A 636 -31.88 -6.75 10.68
C VAL A 636 -33.32 -7.12 11.09
N ARG A 637 -33.97 -6.34 11.96
CA ARG A 637 -35.41 -6.50 12.29
C ARG A 637 -36.33 -5.84 11.26
N ASP A 638 -37.60 -6.25 11.19
CA ASP A 638 -38.58 -5.68 10.24
C ASP A 638 -38.84 -4.18 10.48
N GLU A 639 -38.93 -3.76 11.75
CA GLU A 639 -39.04 -2.35 12.17
C GLU A 639 -37.75 -1.56 11.87
N GLU A 640 -36.62 -2.26 11.94
CA GLU A 640 -35.29 -1.75 11.64
C GLU A 640 -35.07 -1.61 10.12
N LEU A 641 -35.76 -2.38 9.29
CA LEU A 641 -35.64 -2.36 7.83
C LEU A 641 -35.97 -0.97 7.25
N ALA A 642 -37.00 -0.30 7.78
CA ALA A 642 -37.40 1.05 7.39
C ALA A 642 -36.33 2.11 7.75
N HIS A 643 -35.57 1.90 8.83
CA HIS A 643 -34.43 2.75 9.21
C HIS A 643 -33.13 2.35 8.50
N SER A 644 -32.94 1.06 8.19
CA SER A 644 -31.82 0.52 7.41
C SER A 644 -31.82 1.07 5.99
N LEU A 645 -33.01 1.30 5.42
CA LEU A 645 -33.19 2.01 4.15
C LEU A 645 -32.70 3.47 4.21
N ARG A 646 -32.70 4.09 5.40
CA ARG A 646 -32.17 5.46 5.66
C ARG A 646 -30.73 5.47 6.17
N GLY A 647 -30.02 4.34 6.04
CA GLY A 647 -28.61 4.21 6.42
C GLY A 647 -28.36 3.62 7.81
N TYR A 648 -29.40 3.26 8.58
CA TYR A 648 -29.26 2.88 9.99
C TYR A 648 -30.14 1.71 10.41
N SER A 649 -29.54 0.56 10.71
CA SER A 649 -29.90 -0.25 11.89
C SER A 649 -29.05 -1.51 11.90
N GLN A 650 -28.13 -1.60 12.86
CA GLN A 650 -27.66 -2.90 13.34
C GLN A 650 -28.65 -3.43 14.39
N PRO A 651 -28.82 -4.73 14.53
CA PRO A 651 -29.78 -5.28 15.45
C PRO A 651 -29.28 -5.07 16.88
N SER A 652 -30.18 -4.68 17.79
CA SER A 652 -29.89 -4.59 19.24
C SER A 652 -29.38 -5.93 19.78
N ASN A 653 -29.84 -7.06 19.24
CA ASN A 653 -29.27 -8.36 19.57
C ASN A 653 -29.27 -9.27 18.34
N GLY A 654 -28.14 -9.30 17.64
CA GLY A 654 -27.98 -10.12 16.43
C GLY A 654 -28.14 -11.62 16.67
N LEU A 655 -27.95 -12.10 17.92
CA LEU A 655 -28.10 -13.52 18.25
C LEU A 655 -29.56 -14.00 18.28
N ASP A 656 -30.52 -13.09 18.49
CA ASP A 656 -31.95 -13.45 18.46
C ASP A 656 -32.41 -13.86 17.05
N ARG A 657 -31.70 -13.37 16.02
CA ARG A 657 -31.95 -13.67 14.61
C ARG A 657 -30.96 -14.69 14.03
N TRP A 658 -30.34 -15.50 14.88
CA TRP A 658 -29.33 -16.46 14.47
C TRP A 658 -29.79 -17.38 13.32
N ASP A 659 -31.00 -17.95 13.41
CA ASP A 659 -31.45 -18.95 12.45
C ASP A 659 -31.64 -18.35 11.05
N SER A 660 -32.24 -17.17 10.96
CA SER A 660 -32.44 -16.47 9.69
C SER A 660 -31.16 -15.87 9.12
N PHE A 661 -30.29 -15.35 9.99
CA PHE A 661 -28.97 -14.88 9.63
C PHE A 661 -28.15 -16.00 9.00
N ILE A 662 -28.08 -17.15 9.67
CA ILE A 662 -27.34 -18.31 9.15
C ILE A 662 -27.97 -18.78 7.84
N GLU A 663 -29.29 -18.90 7.72
CA GLU A 663 -29.91 -19.31 6.45
C GLU A 663 -29.57 -18.36 5.29
N THR A 664 -29.55 -17.05 5.55
CA THR A 664 -29.10 -16.06 4.55
C THR A 664 -27.65 -16.28 4.15
N VAL A 665 -26.77 -16.53 5.13
CA VAL A 665 -25.37 -16.86 4.87
C VAL A 665 -25.25 -18.12 4.01
N ARG A 666 -26.06 -19.16 4.28
CA ARG A 666 -26.10 -20.39 3.47
C ARG A 666 -26.53 -20.10 2.04
N HIS A 667 -27.59 -19.33 1.87
CA HIS A 667 -28.13 -18.99 0.56
C HIS A 667 -27.08 -18.28 -0.31
N ILE A 668 -26.38 -17.30 0.26
CA ILE A 668 -25.32 -16.57 -0.43
C ILE A 668 -24.13 -17.50 -0.74
N ALA A 669 -23.70 -18.33 0.22
CA ALA A 669 -22.59 -19.26 0.03
C ALA A 669 -22.86 -20.28 -1.10
N ARG A 670 -24.09 -20.80 -1.21
CA ARG A 670 -24.48 -21.72 -2.29
C ARG A 670 -24.36 -21.12 -3.68
N ARG A 671 -24.50 -19.79 -3.79
CA ARG A 671 -24.39 -19.05 -5.07
C ARG A 671 -22.96 -18.65 -5.40
N TRP A 672 -22.01 -18.89 -4.48
CA TRP A 672 -20.61 -18.51 -4.62
C TRP A 672 -19.86 -19.49 -5.54
N HIS A 673 -20.25 -19.59 -6.80
CA HIS A 673 -19.57 -20.47 -7.77
C HIS A 673 -18.29 -19.81 -8.29
N TYR A 674 -17.15 -20.40 -7.95
CA TYR A 674 -15.84 -19.98 -8.45
C TYR A 674 -15.53 -20.70 -9.78
N SER A 675 -15.72 -20.05 -10.93
CA SER A 675 -15.27 -20.59 -12.22
C SER A 675 -13.83 -20.17 -12.50
N TYR A 676 -12.88 -21.11 -12.43
CA TYR A 676 -11.43 -20.88 -12.63
C TYR A 676 -11.05 -20.35 -14.04
N ASN A 677 -12.00 -20.23 -14.98
CA ASN A 677 -11.72 -19.90 -16.37
C ASN A 677 -11.50 -18.39 -16.67
N SER A 678 -11.60 -17.49 -15.68
CA SER A 678 -11.54 -16.03 -15.92
C SER A 678 -10.15 -15.39 -15.90
N PHE A 679 -9.07 -16.13 -15.56
CA PHE A 679 -7.70 -15.58 -15.50
C PHE A 679 -6.78 -16.04 -16.65
N ARG A 680 -7.34 -16.60 -17.74
CA ARG A 680 -6.59 -17.01 -18.94
C ARG A 680 -6.96 -16.24 -20.22
N SER A 681 -7.68 -15.13 -20.12
CA SER A 681 -7.95 -14.23 -21.27
C SER A 681 -7.00 -13.04 -21.27
#